data_AF-A0A4S8J0K7-F1
#
_entry.id   AF-A0A4S8J0K7-F1
#
_cell.length_a   1.000
_cell.length_b   1.000
_cell.length_c   1.000
_cell.angle_alpha   90.00
_cell.angle_beta   90.00
_cell.angle_gamma   90.00
#
_symmetry.space_group_name_H-M   'P 1'
#
loop_
_entity.id
_entity.type
_entity.pdbx_description
1 polymer ?
#
loop_
_entity_poly.entity_id
_entity_poly.type
_entity_poly.pdbx_seq_one_letter_code
_entity_poly.pdbx_strand_id
1 'polypeptide(L)'
;MVSAAAAAAAASPCAACKFLRRKCQPECVFAPYFPPDQPQKFVHVHRVFGASNVTKLLNELHPYQREDAVNSLAYEADMRLRDPVYGCVGVISLLQRQLRQLRVDLSAAMSELSKYQSAATGHGLIDVNHLTMPRHYEEDPAAKLAADGSYDTGLASVMKPSTASGDDSPAIKPLWDACLKLFIGGGLNISGDQGVMMALIYHGGIRTNHIFLNQSALFIRTSSALFRTLQASKTRINAQAESTTSTLKEASVQATTKTSVEQKILGYEAIIGIETHVQLSTLTKAFCNCPYHYGSQPNTTVCPVCVGHPGTLPVLNSKVIEFAVKLGLALNCRLSMTSKFDRKQYFYPDLPKGYQISQFDIPIAIKGFIDLDLPVEFGGGHRRFGITRVHMEEDAGKLIHSETGSYSQVDLNRAGVPLLEIVSEPDMRSGLEAAEYAAEIQRLVRYLGISNGNMQEGSLRCDVNISVRPVGQSNFGTKVEIKNMNSFSAMNRAIDYEISRQVLLHSQGQSDQIVQETRLWEDGAQKTFTMRKKEGLADYRYFPEPDLPEVVLTKDFVDKIQQVLPELPEAKRRRYEILGLNMQDVLFLANDNHVAEFFDASVENGADAKLAANWIMGDIAAFLKNERLSINEIKLTPVELSELIASIKNGTISGKIGKEIVDPAAIEALVDKVLAANPKQLQQYRGGKTKLQGFFAGQVMKESKGKANPLVLNKILADKLNGGN
;
A
#
# COMPACT_ATOMS: atom_id res chain seq x y z
N MET A 1 1.13 -60.62 -24.60
CA MET A 1 0.28 -61.27 -23.59
C MET A 1 0.56 -60.61 -22.24
N VAL A 2 -0.22 -59.61 -21.88
CA VAL A 2 -0.18 -58.98 -20.54
C VAL A 2 -1.18 -59.74 -19.68
N SER A 3 -0.71 -60.27 -18.56
CA SER A 3 -1.39 -61.28 -17.75
C SER A 3 -2.74 -60.81 -17.21
N ALA A 4 -3.69 -61.75 -17.25
CA ALA A 4 -5.04 -61.71 -16.74
C ALA A 4 -5.14 -61.55 -15.20
N ALA A 5 -4.66 -60.42 -14.68
CA ALA A 5 -4.84 -60.02 -13.27
C ALA A 5 -5.86 -58.87 -13.09
N ALA A 6 -6.40 -58.31 -14.17
CA ALA A 6 -7.29 -57.14 -14.12
C ALA A 6 -8.80 -57.46 -14.10
N ALA A 7 -9.21 -58.74 -14.08
CA ALA A 7 -10.58 -59.13 -14.44
C ALA A 7 -11.47 -59.65 -13.29
N ALA A 8 -11.08 -59.54 -12.02
CA ALA A 8 -11.93 -60.04 -10.93
C ALA A 8 -11.76 -59.28 -9.60
N ALA A 9 -12.48 -58.17 -9.45
CA ALA A 9 -12.91 -57.66 -8.14
C ALA A 9 -14.15 -56.78 -8.33
N ALA A 10 -15.23 -57.06 -7.61
CA ALA A 10 -16.41 -56.21 -7.55
C ALA A 10 -15.98 -54.79 -7.13
N ALA A 11 -15.96 -53.87 -8.09
CA ALA A 11 -15.14 -52.66 -8.01
C ALA A 11 -15.71 -51.67 -6.98
N SER A 12 -15.14 -51.67 -5.79
CA SER A 12 -15.27 -50.54 -4.87
C SER A 12 -14.91 -49.25 -5.62
N PRO A 13 -15.69 -48.16 -5.50
CA PRO A 13 -15.41 -46.93 -6.21
C PRO A 13 -14.02 -46.42 -5.83
N CYS A 14 -13.25 -45.96 -6.82
CA CYS A 14 -11.92 -45.39 -6.58
C CYS A 14 -12.01 -44.22 -5.56
N ALA A 15 -10.89 -43.90 -4.90
CA ALA A 15 -10.85 -42.88 -3.85
C ALA A 15 -11.46 -41.55 -4.30
N ALA A 16 -11.20 -41.17 -5.56
CA ALA A 16 -11.77 -39.97 -6.17
C ALA A 16 -13.29 -40.00 -6.26
N CYS A 17 -13.85 -41.07 -6.82
CA CYS A 17 -15.30 -41.20 -6.99
C CYS A 17 -16.02 -41.35 -5.64
N LYS A 18 -15.39 -42.01 -4.66
CA LYS A 18 -15.88 -42.11 -3.29
C LYS A 18 -15.92 -40.74 -2.61
N PHE A 19 -14.86 -39.95 -2.74
CA PHE A 19 -14.77 -38.60 -2.17
C PHE A 19 -15.77 -37.63 -2.82
N LEU A 20 -15.88 -37.65 -4.15
CA LEU A 20 -16.78 -36.81 -4.94
C LEU A 20 -18.25 -37.28 -4.91
N ARG A 21 -18.56 -38.35 -4.18
CA ARG A 21 -19.91 -38.95 -4.06
C ARG A 21 -20.55 -39.25 -5.43
N ARG A 22 -19.77 -39.79 -6.37
CA ARG A 22 -20.24 -40.13 -7.73
C ARG A 22 -19.98 -41.60 -8.06
N LYS A 23 -20.77 -42.16 -8.99
CA LYS A 23 -20.60 -43.53 -9.46
C LYS A 23 -19.27 -43.67 -10.23
N CYS A 24 -18.47 -44.68 -9.90
CA CYS A 24 -17.22 -44.96 -10.61
C CYS A 24 -17.53 -45.76 -11.88
N GLN A 25 -17.28 -45.16 -13.04
CA GLN A 25 -17.49 -45.81 -14.35
C GLN A 25 -16.25 -46.64 -14.75
N PRO A 26 -16.40 -47.63 -15.64
CA PRO A 26 -15.28 -48.44 -16.14
C PRO A 26 -14.13 -47.62 -16.75
N GLU A 27 -14.45 -46.50 -17.40
CA GLU A 27 -13.47 -45.59 -18.03
C GLU A 27 -13.10 -44.39 -17.14
N CYS A 28 -13.22 -44.52 -15.82
CA CYS A 28 -12.91 -43.42 -14.91
C CYS A 28 -11.43 -43.03 -14.98
N VAL A 29 -11.15 -41.79 -15.39
CA VAL A 29 -9.78 -41.22 -15.51
C VAL A 29 -8.99 -41.27 -14.19
N PHE A 30 -9.66 -41.29 -13.04
CA PHE A 30 -9.03 -41.35 -11.72
C PHE A 30 -8.80 -42.78 -11.21
N ALA A 31 -9.56 -43.76 -11.71
CA ALA A 31 -9.54 -45.11 -11.14
C ALA A 31 -8.15 -45.78 -11.18
N PRO A 32 -7.33 -45.62 -12.23
CA PRO A 32 -5.99 -46.20 -12.27
C PRO A 32 -5.02 -45.60 -11.24
N TYR A 33 -5.20 -44.35 -10.82
CA TYR A 33 -4.18 -43.60 -10.06
C TYR A 33 -4.56 -43.31 -8.61
N PHE A 34 -5.85 -43.42 -8.28
CA PHE A 34 -6.40 -43.15 -6.95
C PHE A 34 -7.18 -44.36 -6.43
N PRO A 35 -6.48 -45.44 -6.07
CA PRO A 35 -7.13 -46.67 -5.65
C PRO A 35 -7.84 -46.49 -4.29
N PRO A 36 -8.89 -47.27 -4.01
CA PRO A 36 -9.77 -47.09 -2.86
C PRO A 36 -9.08 -47.27 -1.49
N ASP A 37 -7.95 -47.96 -1.45
CA ASP A 37 -7.07 -48.19 -0.30
C ASP A 37 -6.19 -46.97 0.04
N GLN A 38 -6.08 -45.99 -0.85
CA GLN A 38 -5.31 -44.75 -0.63
C GLN A 38 -6.20 -43.50 -0.70
N PRO A 39 -7.19 -43.34 0.19
CA PRO A 39 -8.13 -42.22 0.14
C PRO A 39 -7.44 -40.86 0.33
N GLN A 40 -6.41 -40.79 1.18
CA GLN A 40 -5.71 -39.52 1.48
C GLN A 40 -4.99 -38.95 0.26
N LYS A 41 -4.46 -39.81 -0.63
CA LYS A 41 -3.78 -39.38 -1.86
C LYS A 41 -4.67 -38.49 -2.71
N PHE A 42 -5.94 -38.89 -2.92
CA PHE A 42 -6.87 -38.06 -3.66
C PHE A 42 -7.36 -36.84 -2.86
N VAL A 43 -7.60 -36.99 -1.55
CA VAL A 43 -8.04 -35.88 -0.70
C VAL A 43 -7.04 -34.72 -0.75
N HIS A 44 -5.75 -35.02 -0.65
CA HIS A 44 -4.69 -34.02 -0.68
C HIS A 44 -4.58 -33.37 -2.06
N VAL A 45 -4.51 -34.18 -3.13
CA VAL A 45 -4.49 -33.68 -4.51
C VAL A 45 -5.72 -32.81 -4.81
N HIS A 46 -6.91 -33.22 -4.37
CA HIS A 46 -8.14 -32.46 -4.54
C HIS A 46 -8.11 -31.13 -3.78
N ARG A 47 -7.60 -31.13 -2.54
CA ARG A 47 -7.54 -29.93 -1.70
C ARG A 47 -6.63 -28.86 -2.27
N VAL A 48 -5.55 -29.25 -2.96
CA VAL A 48 -4.57 -28.32 -3.53
C VAL A 48 -4.87 -27.96 -4.98
N PHE A 49 -5.23 -28.94 -5.81
CA PHE A 49 -5.36 -28.74 -7.28
C PHE A 49 -6.80 -28.79 -7.79
N GLY A 50 -7.74 -29.37 -7.02
CA GLY A 50 -9.14 -29.56 -7.42
C GLY A 50 -9.35 -30.68 -8.44
N ALA A 51 -10.47 -31.40 -8.34
CA ALA A 51 -10.77 -32.53 -9.24
C ALA A 51 -10.85 -32.14 -10.72
N SER A 52 -11.40 -30.95 -11.03
CA SER A 52 -11.62 -30.50 -12.41
C SER A 52 -10.30 -30.26 -13.15
N ASN A 53 -9.31 -29.66 -12.49
CA ASN A 53 -8.02 -29.36 -13.11
C ASN A 53 -7.19 -30.64 -13.29
N VAL A 54 -7.20 -31.52 -12.30
CA VAL A 54 -6.53 -32.83 -12.41
C VAL A 54 -7.16 -33.66 -13.53
N THR A 55 -8.49 -33.61 -13.70
CA THR A 55 -9.16 -34.26 -14.84
C THR A 55 -8.68 -33.73 -16.19
N LYS A 56 -8.58 -32.40 -16.34
CA LYS A 56 -8.10 -31.77 -17.57
C LYS A 56 -6.67 -32.18 -17.90
N LEU A 57 -5.76 -32.10 -16.92
CA LEU A 57 -4.37 -32.53 -17.08
C LEU A 57 -4.25 -33.98 -17.52
N LEU A 58 -4.94 -34.90 -16.83
CA LEU A 58 -4.83 -36.32 -17.16
C LEU A 58 -5.37 -36.61 -18.56
N ASN A 59 -6.37 -35.87 -19.03
CA ASN A 59 -6.87 -36.03 -20.40
C ASN A 59 -5.92 -35.47 -21.46
N GLU A 60 -5.16 -34.42 -21.15
CA GLU A 60 -4.15 -33.81 -22.04
C GLU A 60 -2.84 -34.59 -22.10
N LEU A 61 -2.54 -35.38 -21.06
CA LEU A 61 -1.35 -36.22 -20.97
C LEU A 61 -1.51 -37.54 -21.73
N HIS A 62 -0.41 -37.99 -22.34
CA HIS A 62 -0.32 -39.33 -22.90
C HIS A 62 -0.41 -40.38 -21.78
N PRO A 63 -1.04 -41.56 -21.98
CA PRO A 63 -1.27 -42.54 -20.91
C PRO A 63 -0.04 -42.94 -20.09
N TYR A 64 1.14 -43.00 -20.71
CA TYR A 64 2.39 -43.37 -20.04
C TYR A 64 2.91 -42.29 -19.05
N GLN A 65 2.47 -41.03 -19.18
CA GLN A 65 2.91 -39.91 -18.33
C GLN A 65 1.98 -39.67 -17.13
N ARG A 66 0.78 -40.23 -17.17
CA ARG A 66 -0.29 -39.91 -16.21
C ARG A 66 0.02 -40.39 -14.81
N GLU A 67 0.67 -41.53 -14.66
CA GLU A 67 1.05 -42.07 -13.35
C GLU A 67 2.08 -41.18 -12.66
N ASP A 68 3.15 -40.81 -13.36
CA ASP A 68 4.19 -39.90 -12.85
C ASP A 68 3.62 -38.52 -12.52
N ALA A 69 2.71 -38.00 -13.36
CA ALA A 69 2.03 -36.75 -13.10
C ALA A 69 1.18 -36.81 -11.82
N VAL A 70 0.41 -37.88 -11.62
CA VAL A 70 -0.39 -38.05 -10.38
C VAL A 70 0.50 -38.20 -9.16
N ASN A 71 1.61 -38.94 -9.26
CA ASN A 71 2.55 -39.10 -8.15
C ASN A 71 3.22 -37.77 -7.79
N SER A 72 3.59 -36.97 -8.78
CA SER A 72 4.15 -35.62 -8.58
C SER A 72 3.14 -34.68 -7.92
N LEU A 73 1.89 -34.67 -8.41
CA LEU A 73 0.79 -33.91 -7.80
C LEU A 73 0.52 -34.35 -6.36
N ALA A 74 0.54 -35.65 -6.09
CA ALA A 74 0.33 -36.18 -4.74
C ALA A 74 1.45 -35.74 -3.79
N TYR A 75 2.71 -35.84 -4.23
CA TYR A 75 3.86 -35.38 -3.46
C TYR A 75 3.78 -33.88 -3.16
N GLU A 76 3.51 -33.06 -4.18
CA GLU A 76 3.40 -31.62 -4.01
C GLU A 76 2.24 -31.22 -3.11
N ALA A 77 1.08 -31.88 -3.25
CA ALA A 77 -0.07 -31.64 -2.40
C ALA A 77 0.24 -31.98 -0.93
N ASP A 78 0.90 -33.11 -0.68
CA ASP A 78 1.33 -33.50 0.67
C ASP A 78 2.28 -32.47 1.28
N MET A 79 3.25 -31.98 0.51
CA MET A 79 4.22 -31.00 1.00
C MET A 79 3.56 -29.66 1.31
N ARG A 80 2.67 -29.15 0.44
CA ARG A 80 1.94 -27.89 0.66
C ARG A 80 0.95 -27.98 1.83
N LEU A 81 0.43 -29.17 2.14
CA LEU A 81 -0.44 -29.34 3.30
C LEU A 81 0.33 -29.39 4.63
N ARG A 82 1.59 -29.85 4.61
CA ARG A 82 2.46 -29.86 5.79
C ARG A 82 3.13 -28.51 6.04
N ASP A 83 3.61 -27.88 4.97
CA ASP A 83 4.20 -26.54 4.97
C ASP A 83 3.49 -25.68 3.93
N PRO A 84 2.43 -24.95 4.33
CA PRO A 84 1.67 -24.10 3.41
C PRO A 84 2.46 -22.90 2.86
N VAL A 85 3.59 -22.57 3.47
CA VAL A 85 4.39 -21.38 3.12
C VAL A 85 5.46 -21.75 2.11
N TYR A 86 6.24 -22.80 2.37
CA TYR A 86 7.37 -23.18 1.52
C TYR A 86 7.15 -24.49 0.75
N GLY A 87 6.17 -25.31 1.10
CA GLY A 87 5.84 -26.56 0.41
C GLY A 87 7.07 -27.42 0.10
N CYS A 88 7.19 -27.88 -1.15
CA CYS A 88 8.35 -28.65 -1.61
C CYS A 88 9.65 -27.82 -1.64
N VAL A 89 9.57 -26.50 -1.76
CA VAL A 89 10.73 -25.58 -1.78
C VAL A 89 11.43 -25.53 -0.43
N GLY A 90 10.68 -25.66 0.68
CA GLY A 90 11.26 -25.73 2.03
C GLY A 90 12.19 -26.94 2.17
N VAL A 91 11.74 -28.11 1.71
CA VAL A 91 12.53 -29.35 1.70
C VAL A 91 13.75 -29.22 0.79
N ILE A 92 13.58 -28.66 -0.40
CA ILE A 92 14.69 -28.42 -1.34
C ILE A 92 15.73 -27.47 -0.72
N SER A 93 15.28 -26.40 -0.07
CA SER A 93 16.15 -25.40 0.57
C SER A 93 16.93 -26.01 1.73
N LEU A 94 16.29 -26.87 2.53
CA LEU A 94 16.92 -27.62 3.61
C LEU A 94 18.00 -28.58 3.05
N LEU A 95 17.65 -29.37 2.03
CA LEU A 95 18.58 -30.29 1.38
C LEU A 95 19.76 -29.55 0.75
N GLN A 96 19.52 -28.42 0.09
CA GLN A 96 20.59 -27.59 -0.48
C GLN A 96 21.50 -27.01 0.61
N ARG A 97 20.96 -26.63 1.77
CA ARG A 97 21.75 -26.20 2.93
C ARG A 97 22.60 -27.34 3.49
N GLN A 98 22.03 -28.54 3.65
CA GLN A 98 22.77 -29.73 4.06
C GLN A 98 23.89 -30.06 3.07
N LEU A 99 23.61 -29.94 1.78
CA LEU A 99 24.58 -30.22 0.72
C LEU A 99 25.71 -29.17 0.70
N ARG A 100 25.41 -27.89 0.98
CA ARG A 100 26.43 -26.86 1.20
C ARG A 100 27.29 -27.18 2.43
N GLN A 101 26.70 -27.60 3.54
CA GLN A 101 27.43 -27.98 4.74
C GLN A 101 28.35 -29.17 4.48
N LEU A 102 27.83 -30.25 3.88
CA LEU A 102 28.60 -31.44 3.54
C LEU A 102 29.77 -31.12 2.59
N ARG A 103 29.61 -30.17 1.66
CA ARG A 103 30.71 -29.70 0.80
C ARG A 103 31.80 -28.98 1.59
N VAL A 104 31.43 -28.17 2.58
CA VAL A 104 32.38 -27.51 3.48
C VAL A 104 33.12 -28.55 4.32
N ASP A 105 32.40 -29.51 4.90
CA ASP A 105 32.97 -30.58 5.72
C ASP A 105 33.91 -31.47 4.89
N LEU A 106 33.51 -31.82 3.67
CA LEU A 106 34.35 -32.58 2.73
C LEU A 106 35.63 -31.81 2.38
N SER A 107 35.52 -30.50 2.11
CA SER A 107 36.67 -29.65 1.82
C SER A 107 37.64 -29.59 3.01
N ALA A 108 37.10 -29.45 4.23
CA ALA A 108 37.89 -29.46 5.46
C ALA A 108 38.60 -30.82 5.67
N ALA A 109 37.89 -31.93 5.49
CA ALA A 109 38.46 -33.27 5.58
C ALA A 109 39.55 -33.52 4.52
N MET A 110 39.33 -33.09 3.27
CA MET A 110 40.33 -33.17 2.20
C MET A 110 41.57 -32.32 2.51
N SER A 111 41.38 -31.12 3.09
CA SER A 111 42.48 -30.27 3.55
C SER A 111 43.29 -30.93 4.66
N GLU A 112 42.65 -31.55 5.65
CA GLU A 112 43.36 -32.31 6.68
C GLU A 112 44.12 -33.51 6.10
N LEU A 113 43.50 -34.28 5.21
CA LEU A 113 44.15 -35.41 4.56
C LEU A 113 45.39 -34.99 3.78
N SER A 114 45.34 -33.83 3.12
CA SER A 114 46.48 -33.26 2.40
C SER A 114 47.66 -32.93 3.33
N LYS A 115 47.40 -32.50 4.57
CA LYS A 115 48.43 -32.23 5.59
C LYS A 115 49.13 -33.52 6.04
N TYR A 116 48.38 -34.62 6.20
CA TYR A 116 48.97 -35.92 6.53
C TYR A 116 49.72 -36.53 5.36
N GLN A 117 49.23 -36.36 4.12
CA GLN A 117 49.92 -36.81 2.91
C GLN A 117 51.22 -36.04 2.65
N SER A 118 51.23 -34.72 2.91
CA SER A 118 52.44 -33.90 2.83
C SER A 118 53.42 -34.19 3.97
N ALA A 119 52.94 -34.48 5.19
CA ALA A 119 53.77 -34.96 6.29
C ALA A 119 54.39 -36.35 6.02
N ALA A 120 53.72 -37.19 5.22
CA ALA A 120 54.22 -38.51 4.82
C ALA A 120 55.21 -38.48 3.64
N THR A 121 55.32 -37.37 2.90
CA THR A 121 56.07 -37.32 1.62
C THR A 121 57.32 -36.42 1.58
N GLY A 122 57.69 -35.66 2.61
CA GLY A 122 59.06 -35.12 2.65
C GLY A 122 59.36 -33.96 3.58
N HIS A 123 60.59 -33.99 4.12
CA HIS A 123 61.32 -32.89 4.71
C HIS A 123 61.22 -31.57 3.91
N GLY A 124 61.15 -30.44 4.63
CA GLY A 124 61.54 -29.12 4.10
C GLY A 124 60.59 -27.98 4.42
N LEU A 125 60.92 -27.26 5.50
CA LEU A 125 60.47 -25.92 5.93
C LEU A 125 59.76 -25.05 4.87
N ILE A 126 58.55 -24.57 5.18
CA ILE A 126 58.17 -23.14 5.08
C ILE A 126 57.23 -22.78 6.24
N ASP A 127 57.68 -21.81 7.03
CA ASP A 127 56.95 -21.00 8.01
C ASP A 127 56.24 -19.85 7.28
N VAL A 128 54.97 -19.56 7.59
CA VAL A 128 54.53 -18.18 7.86
C VAL A 128 53.16 -18.16 8.51
N ASN A 129 53.16 -17.72 9.77
CA ASN A 129 52.18 -16.87 10.43
C ASN A 129 51.11 -16.23 9.51
N HIS A 130 49.87 -16.72 9.58
CA HIS A 130 48.63 -15.93 9.69
C HIS A 130 47.43 -16.86 9.55
N LEU A 131 46.70 -17.07 10.66
CA LEU A 131 45.23 -16.94 10.77
C LEU A 131 44.79 -17.53 12.11
N THR A 132 44.66 -16.62 13.06
CA THR A 132 43.96 -16.76 14.33
C THR A 132 42.54 -17.27 14.15
N MET A 133 42.19 -18.33 14.89
CA MET A 133 40.81 -18.64 15.28
C MET A 133 40.26 -17.53 16.18
N PRO A 134 38.93 -17.29 16.16
CA PRO A 134 38.17 -17.77 17.31
C PRO A 134 36.84 -18.42 16.94
N ARG A 135 36.57 -19.53 17.64
CA ARG A 135 35.23 -20.08 17.85
C ARG A 135 34.40 -19.08 18.66
N HIS A 136 33.22 -18.71 18.16
CA HIS A 136 32.10 -18.30 19.00
C HIS A 136 30.88 -19.15 18.61
N TYR A 137 30.58 -20.12 19.47
CA TYR A 137 29.27 -20.74 19.55
C TYR A 137 28.39 -19.78 20.34
N GLU A 138 27.42 -19.14 19.71
CA GLU A 138 26.26 -18.59 20.39
C GLU A 138 25.09 -19.55 20.16
N GLU A 139 24.47 -19.97 21.26
CA GLU A 139 23.32 -20.86 21.30
C GLU A 139 22.09 -20.14 20.72
N ASP A 140 21.50 -20.71 19.66
CA ASP A 140 20.25 -20.24 19.06
C ASP A 140 19.03 -20.87 19.81
N PRO A 141 18.07 -20.06 20.29
CA PRO A 141 16.83 -20.54 20.90
C PRO A 141 15.94 -21.40 19.97
N ALA A 142 16.23 -21.50 18.67
CA ALA A 142 15.49 -22.35 17.72
C ALA A 142 15.80 -23.86 17.83
N ALA A 143 16.78 -24.27 18.63
CA ALA A 143 17.12 -25.69 18.84
C ALA A 143 16.07 -26.48 19.65
N LYS A 144 14.97 -25.86 20.09
CA LYS A 144 13.94 -26.51 20.91
C LYS A 144 12.77 -27.15 20.15
N LEU A 145 12.74 -27.09 18.81
CA LEU A 145 11.77 -27.82 17.99
C LEU A 145 12.32 -29.11 17.34
N ALA A 146 13.60 -29.43 17.54
CA ALA A 146 14.22 -30.67 17.07
C ALA A 146 14.35 -31.75 18.17
N ALA A 147 13.62 -31.59 19.30
CA ALA A 147 13.74 -32.45 20.47
C ALA A 147 12.60 -33.48 20.63
N ASP A 148 11.57 -33.46 19.79
CA ASP A 148 10.58 -34.55 19.75
C ASP A 148 10.91 -35.50 18.60
N GLY A 149 11.69 -36.52 18.95
CA GLY A 149 12.04 -37.63 18.07
C GLY A 149 10.79 -38.38 17.61
N SER A 150 10.37 -38.13 16.38
CA SER A 150 9.56 -39.06 15.59
C SER A 150 9.79 -38.87 14.09
N TYR A 151 11.03 -38.98 13.63
CA TYR A 151 11.27 -39.32 12.23
C TYR A 151 11.25 -40.84 12.12
N ASP A 152 10.09 -41.37 11.73
CA ASP A 152 9.95 -42.76 11.31
C ASP A 152 10.81 -42.96 10.05
N THR A 153 11.92 -43.68 10.18
CA THR A 153 12.83 -44.02 9.08
C THR A 153 12.32 -45.15 8.19
N GLY A 154 11.03 -45.50 8.26
CA GLY A 154 10.40 -46.53 7.44
C GLY A 154 10.04 -46.10 6.02
N LEU A 155 11.01 -45.75 5.16
CA LEU A 155 10.77 -45.66 3.70
C LEU A 155 12.03 -45.81 2.85
N ALA A 156 13.01 -46.57 3.31
CA ALA A 156 14.24 -46.88 2.57
C ALA A 156 14.10 -48.04 1.54
N SER A 157 12.89 -48.36 1.05
CA SER A 157 12.69 -49.52 0.15
C SER A 157 12.09 -49.21 -1.23
N VAL A 158 11.93 -47.95 -1.64
CA VAL A 158 11.43 -47.61 -2.99
C VAL A 158 12.42 -46.71 -3.69
N MET A 159 13.55 -47.30 -4.11
CA MET A 159 14.36 -46.95 -5.28
C MET A 159 15.71 -47.67 -5.14
N LYS A 160 15.78 -48.90 -5.66
CA LYS A 160 17.07 -49.47 -6.06
C LYS A 160 17.33 -49.03 -7.50
N PRO A 161 18.42 -48.30 -7.80
CA PRO A 161 18.82 -48.07 -9.17
C PRO A 161 19.38 -49.38 -9.73
N SER A 162 18.80 -49.88 -10.82
CA SER A 162 19.41 -50.95 -11.59
C SER A 162 20.66 -50.43 -12.28
N THR A 163 21.75 -51.15 -12.11
CA THR A 163 23.04 -50.93 -12.78
C THR A 163 22.91 -50.98 -14.30
N ALA A 164 23.12 -49.84 -14.97
CA ALA A 164 23.58 -49.78 -16.36
C ALA A 164 24.13 -48.39 -16.67
N SER A 165 25.35 -48.39 -17.20
CA SER A 165 26.12 -47.27 -17.72
C SER A 165 25.49 -46.59 -18.94
N GLY A 166 25.71 -45.27 -19.07
CA GLY A 166 25.82 -44.57 -20.37
C GLY A 166 24.55 -43.90 -20.91
N ASP A 167 24.71 -42.60 -21.19
CA ASP A 167 24.00 -41.73 -22.14
C ASP A 167 22.48 -41.45 -22.04
N ASP A 168 22.21 -40.14 -22.14
CA ASP A 168 21.04 -39.42 -22.68
C ASP A 168 19.68 -40.14 -22.70
N SER A 169 18.75 -39.65 -21.86
CA SER A 169 17.33 -39.99 -21.96
C SER A 169 16.43 -38.74 -22.09
N PRO A 170 15.61 -38.60 -23.15
CA PRO A 170 14.80 -37.42 -23.46
C PRO A 170 13.45 -37.35 -22.72
N ALA A 171 13.29 -38.05 -21.59
CA ALA A 171 11.98 -38.28 -20.96
C ALA A 171 11.47 -37.17 -20.01
N ILE A 172 12.31 -36.24 -19.57
CA ILE A 172 11.95 -35.27 -18.50
C ILE A 172 11.27 -34.00 -19.05
N LYS A 173 11.66 -33.56 -20.25
CA LYS A 173 11.14 -32.32 -20.87
C LYS A 173 9.65 -32.38 -21.22
N PRO A 174 9.08 -33.49 -21.75
CA PRO A 174 7.66 -33.56 -22.09
C PRO A 174 6.73 -33.52 -20.86
N LEU A 175 7.18 -34.05 -19.72
CA LEU A 175 6.46 -34.01 -18.45
C LEU A 175 6.44 -32.60 -17.85
N TRP A 176 7.59 -31.90 -17.93
CA TRP A 176 7.70 -30.51 -17.51
C TRP A 176 6.84 -29.57 -18.38
N ASP A 177 6.88 -29.74 -19.70
CA ASP A 177 6.10 -28.93 -20.65
C ASP A 177 4.57 -29.18 -20.52
N ALA A 178 4.15 -30.38 -20.14
CA ALA A 178 2.74 -30.70 -19.89
C ALA A 178 2.24 -30.17 -18.52
N CYS A 179 3.07 -30.20 -17.48
CA CYS A 179 2.81 -29.49 -16.23
C CYS A 179 2.72 -27.97 -16.49
N LEU A 180 3.55 -27.41 -17.38
CA LEU A 180 3.53 -25.99 -17.76
C LEU A 180 2.26 -25.60 -18.54
N LYS A 181 1.71 -26.48 -19.39
CA LYS A 181 0.45 -26.25 -20.12
C LYS A 181 -0.78 -26.16 -19.22
N LEU A 182 -0.79 -26.90 -18.10
CA LEU A 182 -1.80 -26.76 -17.06
C LEU A 182 -1.81 -25.36 -16.42
N PHE A 183 -0.65 -24.69 -16.40
CA PHE A 183 -0.46 -23.35 -15.84
C PHE A 183 -0.77 -22.21 -16.83
N ILE A 184 -0.77 -22.49 -18.14
CA ILE A 184 -0.97 -21.48 -19.20
C ILE A 184 -2.23 -21.87 -19.98
N GLY A 185 -3.37 -21.31 -19.61
CA GLY A 185 -4.60 -21.51 -20.36
C GLY A 185 -4.46 -21.08 -21.82
N GLY A 186 -4.50 -22.06 -22.74
CA GLY A 186 -4.80 -21.87 -24.16
C GLY A 186 -3.63 -21.62 -25.11
N GLY A 187 -3.29 -22.67 -25.88
CA GLY A 187 -3.04 -22.62 -27.33
C GLY A 187 -1.80 -21.90 -27.85
N LEU A 188 -0.69 -22.62 -27.98
CA LEU A 188 0.31 -22.42 -29.05
C LEU A 188 1.07 -23.73 -29.29
N ASN A 189 0.87 -24.31 -30.48
CA ASN A 189 1.61 -25.46 -30.98
C ASN A 189 2.88 -24.94 -31.66
N ILE A 190 4.06 -25.36 -31.18
CA ILE A 190 5.31 -25.21 -31.91
C ILE A 190 6.00 -26.58 -31.90
N SER A 191 6.05 -27.20 -33.08
CA SER A 191 6.79 -28.43 -33.35
C SER A 191 8.13 -28.10 -34.00
N GLY A 192 9.20 -28.75 -33.53
CA GLY A 192 10.30 -29.23 -34.36
C GLY A 192 11.50 -28.29 -34.61
N ASP A 193 12.61 -28.64 -33.94
CA ASP A 193 14.03 -28.57 -34.31
C ASP A 193 14.68 -27.36 -35.03
N GLN A 194 15.67 -26.83 -34.30
CA GLN A 194 16.96 -26.24 -34.70
C GLN A 194 17.13 -25.67 -36.13
N GLY A 195 17.44 -24.36 -36.18
CA GLY A 195 18.50 -23.87 -37.06
C GLY A 195 18.27 -22.53 -37.79
N VAL A 196 19.10 -21.54 -37.42
CA VAL A 196 19.78 -20.57 -38.32
C VAL A 196 19.05 -19.27 -38.73
N MET A 197 19.59 -18.16 -38.19
CA MET A 197 19.93 -16.86 -38.81
C MET A 197 19.28 -16.42 -40.15
N MET A 198 18.72 -15.20 -40.11
CA MET A 198 18.85 -14.06 -41.06
C MET A 198 18.80 -14.26 -42.60
N ALA A 199 17.89 -13.47 -43.19
CA ALA A 199 17.94 -12.73 -44.48
C ALA A 199 17.46 -13.38 -45.81
N LEU A 200 16.63 -12.58 -46.52
CA LEU A 200 16.30 -12.44 -47.97
C LEU A 200 14.79 -12.18 -48.09
N ILE A 201 14.24 -10.97 -48.32
CA ILE A 201 14.29 -10.04 -49.46
C ILE A 201 13.92 -10.68 -50.84
N TYR A 202 12.89 -10.06 -51.46
CA TYR A 202 12.48 -10.06 -52.89
C TYR A 202 11.76 -11.33 -53.42
N HIS A 203 10.66 -11.29 -54.20
CA HIS A 203 10.13 -10.32 -55.18
C HIS A 203 8.60 -10.47 -55.36
N GLY A 204 7.93 -9.40 -55.81
CA GLY A 204 6.69 -9.50 -56.61
C GLY A 204 5.66 -8.39 -56.37
N GLY A 205 5.87 -7.23 -56.98
CA GLY A 205 4.88 -6.14 -57.05
C GLY A 205 4.07 -6.13 -58.35
N ILE A 206 3.02 -5.29 -58.37
CA ILE A 206 2.41 -4.50 -59.47
C ILE A 206 1.33 -3.63 -58.79
N ARG A 207 1.55 -2.31 -58.59
CA ARG A 207 0.97 -1.14 -59.33
C ARG A 207 -0.55 -1.25 -59.58
N THR A 208 -1.39 -0.29 -59.19
CA THR A 208 -1.50 1.05 -59.81
C THR A 208 -2.13 2.13 -58.92
N ASN A 209 -1.70 3.39 -59.14
CA ASN A 209 -2.32 4.65 -58.73
C ASN A 209 -3.57 4.98 -59.57
N HIS A 210 -4.52 5.78 -59.04
CA HIS A 210 -4.78 7.19 -59.47
C HIS A 210 -6.10 7.80 -58.94
N ILE A 211 -5.97 9.03 -58.41
CA ILE A 211 -6.76 10.27 -58.68
C ILE A 211 -8.05 10.60 -57.88
N PHE A 212 -7.89 11.67 -57.07
CA PHE A 212 -8.71 12.89 -56.86
C PHE A 212 -10.22 12.94 -57.18
N LEU A 213 -11.02 13.51 -56.26
CA LEU A 213 -11.55 14.89 -56.34
C LEU A 213 -12.51 15.24 -55.17
N ASN A 214 -12.08 16.23 -54.38
CA ASN A 214 -12.74 17.42 -53.81
C ASN A 214 -14.28 17.62 -53.68
N GLN A 215 -14.61 18.37 -52.60
CA GLN A 215 -15.68 19.38 -52.38
C GLN A 215 -17.01 19.06 -51.63
N SER A 216 -17.10 19.70 -50.43
CA SER A 216 -18.10 20.71 -49.98
C SER A 216 -19.56 20.33 -49.64
N ALA A 217 -19.96 20.61 -48.38
CA ALA A 217 -21.10 21.45 -47.93
C ALA A 217 -21.55 21.03 -46.50
N LEU A 218 -21.41 21.89 -45.47
CA LEU A 218 -22.42 22.86 -44.99
C LEU A 218 -23.79 22.23 -44.65
N PHE A 219 -24.11 22.12 -43.35
CA PHE A 219 -25.41 22.57 -42.84
C PHE A 219 -25.35 22.95 -41.35
N ILE A 220 -25.65 24.22 -41.14
CA ILE A 220 -25.95 24.90 -39.86
C ILE A 220 -27.40 24.60 -39.50
N ARG A 221 -27.70 24.40 -38.21
CA ARG A 221 -28.98 24.86 -37.63
C ARG A 221 -28.81 25.27 -36.16
N THR A 222 -28.84 26.59 -35.97
CA THR A 222 -29.35 27.34 -34.82
C THR A 222 -30.81 26.91 -34.53
N SER A 223 -31.39 27.03 -33.31
CA SER A 223 -31.68 28.29 -32.62
C SER A 223 -32.17 28.07 -31.16
N SER A 224 -31.77 29.01 -30.29
CA SER A 224 -32.44 29.69 -29.15
C SER A 224 -33.90 29.30 -28.75
N ALA A 225 -34.40 29.44 -27.52
CA ALA A 225 -34.27 30.56 -26.58
C ALA A 225 -34.87 30.28 -25.16
N LEU A 226 -34.20 30.83 -24.13
CA LEU A 226 -34.69 31.65 -22.99
C LEU A 226 -36.01 31.37 -22.20
N PHE A 227 -35.82 31.13 -20.89
CA PHE A 227 -36.36 31.84 -19.69
C PHE A 227 -37.82 32.36 -19.66
N ARG A 228 -38.55 31.98 -18.58
CA ARG A 228 -39.35 32.90 -17.75
C ARG A 228 -39.74 32.29 -16.39
N THR A 229 -39.45 33.06 -15.34
CA THR A 229 -39.92 32.93 -13.95
C THR A 229 -41.15 33.81 -13.73
N LEU A 230 -42.13 33.38 -12.91
CA LEU A 230 -42.74 34.11 -11.77
C LEU A 230 -44.17 33.64 -11.40
N GLN A 231 -44.36 33.43 -10.09
CA GLN A 231 -45.57 33.61 -9.26
C GLN A 231 -46.77 32.65 -9.51
N ALA A 232 -47.53 32.18 -8.51
CA ALA A 232 -47.76 32.66 -7.16
C ALA A 232 -48.12 31.52 -6.19
N SER A 233 -47.70 31.73 -4.95
CA SER A 233 -48.21 31.17 -3.71
C SER A 233 -49.73 31.37 -3.55
N LYS A 234 -50.46 30.29 -3.21
CA LYS A 234 -51.48 30.27 -2.15
C LYS A 234 -51.89 28.83 -1.82
N THR A 235 -52.06 28.59 -0.52
CA THR A 235 -52.68 27.42 0.15
C THR A 235 -51.71 26.41 0.78
N ARG A 236 -51.02 26.89 1.83
CA ARG A 236 -50.75 26.09 3.03
C ARG A 236 -52.01 26.06 3.90
N ILE A 237 -52.04 25.10 4.82
CA ILE A 237 -53.02 24.82 5.89
C ILE A 237 -54.03 23.74 5.48
N ASN A 238 -53.62 22.48 5.63
CA ASN A 238 -54.42 21.34 6.13
C ASN A 238 -53.78 19.94 5.94
N ALA A 239 -52.52 19.83 5.50
CA ALA A 239 -51.86 18.53 5.31
C ALA A 239 -50.71 18.26 6.31
N GLN A 240 -50.88 18.61 7.59
CA GLN A 240 -49.84 18.43 8.61
C GLN A 240 -50.29 17.62 9.84
N ALA A 241 -51.34 16.82 9.71
CA ALA A 241 -51.85 15.99 10.81
C ALA A 241 -51.83 14.46 10.54
N GLU A 242 -51.47 14.00 9.34
CA GLU A 242 -51.53 12.55 9.00
C GLU A 242 -50.17 11.89 8.70
N SER A 243 -49.04 12.61 8.74
CA SER A 243 -47.70 12.00 8.51
C SER A 243 -46.89 11.69 9.79
N THR A 244 -47.44 12.02 10.97
CA THR A 244 -46.72 11.92 12.25
C THR A 244 -46.86 10.56 12.93
N THR A 245 -47.73 9.68 12.44
CA THR A 245 -47.99 8.34 13.03
C THR A 245 -47.24 7.20 12.33
N SER A 246 -46.78 7.36 11.09
CA SER A 246 -45.96 6.35 10.39
C SER A 246 -44.47 6.45 10.73
N THR A 247 -43.96 7.67 10.96
CA THR A 247 -42.56 7.95 11.27
C THR A 247 -42.14 7.47 12.67
N LEU A 248 -43.07 7.40 13.62
CA LEU A 248 -42.78 6.89 14.97
C LEU A 248 -42.67 5.35 15.04
N LYS A 249 -43.34 4.62 14.14
CA LYS A 249 -43.20 3.15 14.07
C LYS A 249 -41.89 2.72 13.42
N GLU A 250 -41.45 3.38 12.34
CA GLU A 250 -40.17 3.06 11.69
C GLU A 250 -38.94 3.44 12.54
N ALA A 251 -39.00 4.56 13.27
CA ALA A 251 -37.94 4.94 14.21
C ALA A 251 -37.80 3.96 15.39
N SER A 252 -38.91 3.39 15.88
CA SER A 252 -38.89 2.40 16.97
C SER A 252 -38.31 1.05 16.54
N VAL A 253 -38.55 0.62 15.29
CA VAL A 253 -38.00 -0.65 14.76
C VAL A 253 -36.51 -0.53 14.43
N GLN A 254 -36.04 0.63 13.97
CA GLN A 254 -34.61 0.92 13.75
C GLN A 254 -33.81 1.06 15.05
N ALA A 255 -34.39 1.66 16.10
CA ALA A 255 -33.73 1.74 17.42
C ALA A 255 -33.59 0.36 18.09
N THR A 256 -34.61 -0.50 17.95
CA THR A 256 -34.60 -1.85 18.54
C THR A 256 -33.61 -2.79 17.82
N THR A 257 -33.39 -2.61 16.51
CA THR A 257 -32.39 -3.38 15.74
C THR A 257 -30.95 -2.93 16.00
N LYS A 258 -30.69 -1.62 16.14
CA LYS A 258 -29.36 -1.08 16.47
C LYS A 258 -28.82 -1.62 17.81
N THR A 259 -29.70 -1.65 18.82
CA THR A 259 -29.37 -2.16 20.16
C THR A 259 -29.05 -3.67 20.15
N SER A 260 -29.69 -4.46 19.27
CA SER A 260 -29.45 -5.90 19.14
C SER A 260 -28.14 -6.26 18.40
N VAL A 261 -27.68 -5.40 17.50
CA VAL A 261 -26.40 -5.56 16.78
C VAL A 261 -25.24 -5.12 17.67
N GLU A 262 -25.38 -3.98 18.37
CA GLU A 262 -24.40 -3.52 19.36
C GLU A 262 -24.22 -4.53 20.51
N GLN A 263 -25.30 -5.15 21.00
CA GLN A 263 -25.22 -6.24 21.99
C GLN A 263 -24.56 -7.52 21.46
N LYS A 264 -24.64 -7.81 20.15
CA LYS A 264 -24.00 -8.99 19.53
C LYS A 264 -22.52 -8.80 19.23
N ILE A 265 -22.06 -7.56 19.07
CA ILE A 265 -20.63 -7.23 18.89
C ILE A 265 -19.81 -7.57 20.15
N LEU A 266 -20.40 -7.48 21.35
CA LEU A 266 -19.74 -7.75 22.63
C LEU A 266 -19.13 -9.17 22.79
N GLY A 267 -19.50 -10.13 21.94
CA GLY A 267 -18.93 -11.48 21.96
C GLY A 267 -17.75 -11.71 21.01
N TYR A 268 -17.37 -10.70 20.21
CA TYR A 268 -16.36 -10.82 19.16
C TYR A 268 -15.29 -9.73 19.27
N GLU A 269 -14.09 -10.04 18.82
CA GLU A 269 -13.01 -9.08 18.61
C GLU A 269 -12.60 -9.03 17.13
N ALA A 270 -12.33 -7.82 16.64
CA ALA A 270 -11.79 -7.60 15.30
C ALA A 270 -10.27 -7.53 15.36
N ILE A 271 -9.61 -8.09 14.36
CA ILE A 271 -8.16 -8.14 14.22
C ILE A 271 -7.84 -7.54 12.86
N ILE A 272 -7.16 -6.40 12.88
CA ILE A 272 -6.98 -5.55 11.71
C ILE A 272 -5.50 -5.30 11.50
N GLY A 273 -5.03 -5.53 10.27
CA GLY A 273 -3.71 -5.15 9.79
C GLY A 273 -3.82 -4.31 8.53
N ILE A 274 -2.88 -3.39 8.33
CA ILE A 274 -2.89 -2.46 7.21
C ILE A 274 -1.60 -2.61 6.40
N GLU A 275 -1.77 -2.66 5.08
CA GLU A 275 -0.71 -2.58 4.09
C GLU A 275 -0.75 -1.17 3.47
N THR A 276 0.22 -0.35 3.83
CA THR A 276 0.30 1.05 3.39
C THR A 276 1.38 1.22 2.33
N HIS A 277 0.99 1.65 1.13
CA HIS A 277 1.90 2.01 0.06
C HIS A 277 2.11 3.51 0.05
N VAL A 278 3.36 3.94 0.16
CA VAL A 278 3.78 5.34 0.16
C VAL A 278 4.57 5.61 -1.12
N GLN A 279 4.05 6.48 -1.97
CA GLN A 279 4.77 6.96 -3.14
C GLN A 279 5.81 7.99 -2.73
N LEU A 280 7.07 7.74 -3.10
CA LEU A 280 8.19 8.59 -2.74
C LEU A 280 8.28 9.84 -3.61
N SER A 281 8.57 10.98 -3.00
CA SER A 281 8.80 12.28 -3.65
C SER A 281 10.25 12.39 -4.17
N THR A 282 10.67 11.44 -5.01
CA THR A 282 11.98 11.48 -5.68
C THR A 282 11.91 12.22 -7.02
N LEU A 283 13.06 12.74 -7.48
CA LEU A 283 13.16 13.39 -8.79
C LEU A 283 13.04 12.41 -9.96
N THR A 284 13.64 11.23 -9.82
CA THR A 284 13.58 10.16 -10.82
C THR A 284 12.87 8.92 -10.26
N LYS A 285 12.41 8.06 -11.17
CA LYS A 285 11.83 6.75 -10.88
C LYS A 285 12.79 5.83 -10.11
N ALA A 286 12.28 4.70 -9.63
CA ALA A 286 13.02 3.78 -8.76
C ALA A 286 14.21 3.13 -9.47
N PHE A 287 14.02 2.80 -10.75
CA PHE A 287 14.95 1.97 -11.51
C PHE A 287 15.38 2.58 -12.86
N CYS A 288 15.03 3.85 -13.12
CA CYS A 288 15.41 4.57 -14.34
C CYS A 288 15.46 6.09 -14.10
N ASN A 289 15.91 6.84 -15.10
CA ASN A 289 16.11 8.30 -15.02
C ASN A 289 14.87 9.15 -15.36
N CYS A 290 13.72 8.53 -15.66
CA CYS A 290 12.51 9.28 -15.96
C CYS A 290 12.02 10.05 -14.72
N PRO A 291 11.53 11.29 -14.88
CA PRO A 291 10.77 11.96 -13.84
C PRO A 291 9.37 11.35 -13.72
N TYR A 292 8.65 11.72 -12.67
CA TYR A 292 7.22 11.52 -12.58
C TYR A 292 6.55 12.77 -12.01
N HIS A 293 5.55 13.27 -12.75
CA HIS A 293 4.70 14.37 -12.29
C HIS A 293 3.24 13.93 -12.42
N TYR A 294 2.50 14.01 -11.33
CA TYR A 294 1.07 13.73 -11.32
C TYR A 294 0.34 14.65 -12.31
N GLY A 295 -0.61 14.10 -13.06
CA GLY A 295 -1.38 14.86 -14.06
C GLY A 295 -0.66 15.10 -15.40
N SER A 296 0.52 14.53 -15.63
CA SER A 296 1.18 14.57 -16.94
C SER A 296 0.34 13.94 -18.05
N GLN A 297 0.55 14.36 -19.30
CA GLN A 297 -0.10 13.71 -20.44
C GLN A 297 0.30 12.22 -20.52
N PRO A 298 -0.62 11.30 -20.87
CA PRO A 298 -0.36 9.86 -20.87
C PRO A 298 0.89 9.47 -21.65
N ASN A 299 1.69 8.57 -21.08
CA ASN A 299 2.90 8.01 -21.71
C ASN A 299 3.95 9.04 -22.19
N THR A 300 4.10 10.18 -21.51
CA THR A 300 5.11 11.21 -21.80
C THR A 300 6.35 11.15 -20.90
N THR A 301 6.25 10.47 -19.76
CA THR A 301 7.32 10.35 -18.75
C THR A 301 7.84 8.92 -18.65
N VAL A 302 8.17 8.35 -19.81
CA VAL A 302 8.54 6.94 -19.98
C VAL A 302 9.88 6.76 -20.72
N CYS A 303 10.53 5.63 -20.52
CA CYS A 303 11.75 5.22 -21.22
C CYS A 303 11.74 3.70 -21.42
N PRO A 304 12.63 3.14 -22.27
CA PRO A 304 12.72 1.70 -22.53
C PRO A 304 12.74 0.82 -21.28
N VAL A 305 13.38 1.26 -20.19
CA VAL A 305 13.47 0.50 -18.92
C VAL A 305 12.10 0.37 -18.25
N CYS A 306 11.40 1.48 -18.02
CA CYS A 306 10.12 1.44 -17.28
C CYS A 306 8.95 0.93 -18.12
N VAL A 307 9.08 0.90 -19.45
CA VAL A 307 8.13 0.22 -20.35
C VAL A 307 8.52 -1.23 -20.67
N GLY A 308 9.59 -1.76 -20.05
CA GLY A 308 9.97 -3.17 -20.17
C GLY A 308 10.44 -3.60 -21.56
N HIS A 309 11.14 -2.74 -22.30
CA HIS A 309 11.71 -3.12 -23.60
C HIS A 309 12.77 -4.23 -23.46
N PRO A 310 12.85 -5.16 -24.42
CA PRO A 310 13.88 -6.20 -24.43
C PRO A 310 15.30 -5.62 -24.36
N GLY A 311 16.16 -6.22 -23.54
CA GLY A 311 17.57 -5.83 -23.39
C GLY A 311 17.84 -4.65 -22.46
N THR A 312 16.82 -4.14 -21.76
CA THR A 312 16.97 -3.06 -20.77
C THR A 312 17.23 -3.61 -19.37
N LEU A 313 17.95 -2.86 -18.53
CA LEU A 313 18.28 -3.23 -17.15
C LEU A 313 17.87 -2.13 -16.15
N PRO A 314 17.41 -2.49 -14.94
CA PRO A 314 17.09 -1.54 -13.88
C PRO A 314 18.36 -0.96 -13.24
N VAL A 315 18.31 0.33 -12.86
CA VAL A 315 19.36 0.99 -12.05
C VAL A 315 18.72 1.70 -10.87
N LEU A 316 19.01 1.21 -9.66
CA LEU A 316 18.40 1.69 -8.43
C LEU A 316 18.75 3.16 -8.12
N ASN A 317 17.72 3.94 -7.83
CA ASN A 317 17.82 5.31 -7.38
C ASN A 317 18.28 5.38 -5.90
N SER A 318 19.43 6.00 -5.65
CA SER A 318 20.01 6.12 -4.30
C SER A 318 19.12 6.86 -3.30
N LYS A 319 18.27 7.79 -3.78
CA LYS A 319 17.34 8.53 -2.91
C LYS A 319 16.24 7.64 -2.34
N VAL A 320 15.88 6.56 -3.03
CA VAL A 320 14.91 5.57 -2.54
C VAL A 320 15.45 4.87 -1.29
N ILE A 321 16.74 4.51 -1.29
CA ILE A 321 17.40 3.91 -0.12
C ILE A 321 17.43 4.91 1.05
N GLU A 322 17.82 6.16 0.80
CA GLU A 322 17.84 7.20 1.84
C GLU A 322 16.46 7.38 2.50
N PHE A 323 15.40 7.46 1.69
CA PHE A 323 14.03 7.59 2.17
C PHE A 323 13.54 6.34 2.91
N ALA A 324 13.90 5.15 2.43
CA ALA A 324 13.61 3.89 3.10
C ALA A 324 14.25 3.81 4.49
N VAL A 325 15.53 4.20 4.60
CA VAL A 325 16.25 4.24 5.88
C VAL A 325 15.66 5.29 6.82
N LYS A 326 15.33 6.49 6.32
CA LYS A 326 14.64 7.52 7.10
C LYS A 326 13.34 7.00 7.71
N LEU A 327 12.49 6.38 6.89
CA LEU A 327 11.22 5.82 7.34
C LEU A 327 11.42 4.66 8.32
N GLY A 328 12.37 3.77 8.04
CA GLY A 328 12.70 2.64 8.92
C GLY A 328 13.13 3.11 10.32
N LEU A 329 14.02 4.10 10.40
CA LEU A 329 14.44 4.69 11.68
C LEU A 329 13.27 5.39 12.39
N ALA A 330 12.46 6.15 11.65
CA ALA A 330 11.33 6.89 12.22
C ALA A 330 10.20 5.98 12.74
N LEU A 331 10.06 4.79 12.17
CA LEU A 331 9.16 3.73 12.62
C LEU A 331 9.81 2.80 13.66
N ASN A 332 10.97 3.18 14.22
CA ASN A 332 11.70 2.39 15.21
C ASN A 332 12.00 0.95 14.75
N CYS A 333 12.11 0.72 13.43
CA CYS A 333 12.41 -0.58 12.87
C CYS A 333 13.89 -0.93 13.03
N ARG A 334 14.18 -2.22 13.09
CA ARG A 334 15.53 -2.73 12.88
C ARG A 334 15.85 -2.72 11.38
N LEU A 335 16.84 -1.94 10.99
CA LEU A 335 17.34 -1.90 9.61
C LEU A 335 18.10 -3.18 9.26
N SER A 336 17.93 -3.65 8.03
CA SER A 336 18.73 -4.72 7.45
C SER A 336 19.99 -4.11 6.82
N MET A 337 21.15 -4.37 7.40
CA MET A 337 22.43 -3.84 6.88
C MET A 337 22.78 -4.40 5.49
N THR A 338 22.19 -5.54 5.14
CA THR A 338 22.19 -6.10 3.79
C THR A 338 20.75 -6.43 3.44
N SER A 339 20.28 -5.98 2.28
CA SER A 339 18.95 -6.29 1.75
C SER A 339 19.03 -6.56 0.25
N LYS A 340 18.01 -7.22 -0.31
CA LYS A 340 17.99 -7.57 -1.74
C LYS A 340 16.64 -7.24 -2.37
N PHE A 341 16.63 -7.16 -3.69
CA PHE A 341 15.40 -7.07 -4.47
C PHE A 341 15.02 -8.45 -5.00
N ASP A 342 13.72 -8.62 -5.24
CA ASP A 342 13.08 -9.82 -5.73
C ASP A 342 12.07 -9.46 -6.82
N ARG A 343 11.83 -10.40 -7.74
CA ARG A 343 10.77 -10.29 -8.74
C ARG A 343 9.47 -10.89 -8.21
N LYS A 344 8.44 -10.07 -8.09
CA LYS A 344 7.05 -10.50 -7.85
C LYS A 344 6.36 -10.69 -9.20
N GLN A 345 6.18 -11.93 -9.63
CA GLN A 345 5.69 -12.24 -10.98
C GLN A 345 4.16 -12.23 -11.05
N TYR A 346 3.60 -11.38 -11.89
CA TYR A 346 2.19 -11.43 -12.28
C TYR A 346 1.97 -10.67 -13.60
N PHE A 347 1.03 -11.14 -14.40
CA PHE A 347 0.69 -10.51 -15.67
C PHE A 347 -0.49 -9.57 -15.48
N TYR A 348 -0.24 -8.29 -15.73
CA TYR A 348 -1.30 -7.28 -15.78
C TYR A 348 -0.89 -6.17 -16.77
N PRO A 349 -1.81 -5.57 -17.54
CA PRO A 349 -1.45 -4.63 -18.61
C PRO A 349 -0.73 -3.36 -18.17
N ASP A 350 -0.86 -2.94 -16.91
CA ASP A 350 -0.16 -1.79 -16.34
C ASP A 350 1.27 -2.13 -15.84
N LEU A 351 1.66 -3.40 -15.86
CA LEU A 351 2.96 -3.90 -15.42
C LEU A 351 3.73 -4.46 -16.62
N PRO A 352 4.44 -3.59 -17.37
CA PRO A 352 4.96 -3.95 -18.69
C PRO A 352 6.03 -5.04 -18.67
N LYS A 353 6.76 -5.20 -17.55
CA LYS A 353 7.82 -6.22 -17.40
C LYS A 353 7.26 -7.63 -17.17
N GLY A 354 5.98 -7.77 -16.83
CA GLY A 354 5.40 -9.04 -16.36
C GLY A 354 5.85 -9.48 -14.95
N TYR A 355 6.60 -8.61 -14.27
CA TYR A 355 6.97 -8.73 -12.86
C TYR A 355 7.20 -7.33 -12.28
N GLN A 356 6.97 -7.20 -10.97
CA GLN A 356 7.25 -6.01 -10.19
C GLN A 356 8.54 -6.26 -9.41
N ILE A 357 9.49 -5.33 -9.48
CA ILE A 357 10.68 -5.35 -8.62
C ILE A 357 10.24 -4.88 -7.21
N SER A 358 10.39 -5.75 -6.22
CA SER A 358 10.02 -5.53 -4.82
C SER A 358 11.07 -6.17 -3.90
N GLN A 359 10.81 -6.37 -2.61
CA GLN A 359 11.65 -7.17 -1.72
C GLN A 359 10.79 -8.22 -1.02
N PHE A 360 11.26 -9.46 -0.89
CA PHE A 360 10.45 -10.53 -0.29
C PHE A 360 10.94 -10.95 1.09
N ASP A 361 12.02 -11.70 1.19
CA ASP A 361 12.53 -12.31 2.43
C ASP A 361 13.45 -11.37 3.24
N ILE A 362 14.23 -10.51 2.59
CA ILE A 362 15.18 -9.59 3.24
C ILE A 362 14.83 -8.13 2.88
N PRO A 363 13.77 -7.56 3.50
CA PRO A 363 13.39 -6.17 3.30
C PRO A 363 14.36 -5.22 4.02
N ILE A 364 14.35 -3.95 3.63
CA ILE A 364 15.25 -2.92 4.17
C ILE A 364 15.06 -2.64 5.67
N ALA A 365 13.84 -2.81 6.21
CA ALA A 365 13.58 -2.66 7.64
C ALA A 365 12.49 -3.62 8.14
N ILE A 366 12.64 -4.11 9.38
CA ILE A 366 11.74 -5.08 10.01
C ILE A 366 11.51 -4.75 11.48
N LYS A 367 10.39 -5.24 12.03
CA LYS A 367 10.07 -5.21 13.47
C LYS A 367 10.24 -3.80 14.09
N GLY A 368 9.36 -2.89 13.70
CA GLY A 368 9.25 -1.57 14.29
C GLY A 368 7.95 -1.37 15.04
N PHE A 369 7.66 -0.12 15.37
CA PHE A 369 6.40 0.30 15.95
C PHE A 369 6.18 1.80 15.76
N ILE A 370 4.92 2.20 15.80
CA ILE A 370 4.50 3.59 15.87
C ILE A 370 3.61 3.81 17.07
N ASP A 371 3.85 4.93 17.76
CA ASP A 371 3.08 5.39 18.90
C ASP A 371 2.19 6.55 18.48
N LEU A 372 0.91 6.53 18.90
CA LEU A 372 -0.03 7.62 18.64
C LEU A 372 -1.08 7.74 19.75
N ASP A 373 -1.63 8.94 19.88
CA ASP A 373 -2.73 9.24 20.79
C ASP A 373 -4.08 9.07 20.09
N LEU A 374 -4.98 8.28 20.68
CA LEU A 374 -6.34 8.16 20.21
C LEU A 374 -7.21 9.34 20.71
N PRO A 375 -8.19 9.81 19.92
CA PRO A 375 -9.09 10.87 20.34
C PRO A 375 -9.87 10.51 21.62
N VAL A 376 -9.96 11.47 22.55
CA VAL A 376 -10.60 11.29 23.88
C VAL A 376 -12.07 10.88 23.77
N GLU A 377 -12.76 11.35 22.74
CA GLU A 377 -14.15 11.02 22.41
C GLU A 377 -14.41 9.52 22.20
N PHE A 378 -13.38 8.71 21.98
CA PHE A 378 -13.48 7.27 21.76
C PHE A 378 -12.71 6.43 22.79
N GLY A 379 -12.60 6.93 24.02
CA GLY A 379 -11.89 6.27 25.12
C GLY A 379 -10.47 6.78 25.32
N GLY A 380 -9.93 7.51 24.33
CA GLY A 380 -8.63 8.16 24.39
C GLY A 380 -7.46 7.21 24.66
N GLY A 381 -6.29 7.81 24.83
CA GLY A 381 -5.12 7.12 25.36
C GLY A 381 -4.03 6.86 24.34
N HIS A 382 -2.86 6.59 24.88
CA HIS A 382 -1.64 6.32 24.13
C HIS A 382 -1.61 4.86 23.70
N ARG A 383 -1.40 4.62 22.40
CA ARG A 383 -1.37 3.28 21.82
C ARG A 383 -0.13 3.10 20.96
N ARG A 384 0.41 1.89 21.06
CA ARG A 384 1.49 1.39 20.22
C ARG A 384 0.94 0.39 19.21
N PHE A 385 1.35 0.54 17.95
CA PHE A 385 1.04 -0.40 16.87
C PHE A 385 2.35 -0.92 16.28
N GLY A 386 2.49 -2.24 16.18
CA GLY A 386 3.66 -2.88 15.61
C GLY A 386 3.76 -2.70 14.10
N ILE A 387 4.99 -2.67 13.59
CA ILE A 387 5.32 -2.69 12.17
C ILE A 387 6.07 -3.99 11.89
N THR A 388 5.49 -4.84 11.04
CA THR A 388 6.11 -6.09 10.61
C THR A 388 7.36 -5.80 9.78
N ARG A 389 7.21 -4.94 8.76
CA ARG A 389 8.25 -4.64 7.77
C ARG A 389 7.98 -3.34 7.01
N VAL A 390 9.06 -2.79 6.46
CA VAL A 390 9.05 -1.75 5.42
C VAL A 390 9.93 -2.24 4.29
N HIS A 391 9.48 -2.13 3.05
CA HIS A 391 10.26 -2.56 1.89
C HIS A 391 10.08 -1.65 0.68
N MET A 392 11.08 -1.68 -0.19
CA MET A 392 11.13 -0.90 -1.42
C MET A 392 10.52 -1.67 -2.58
N GLU A 393 9.72 -1.00 -3.39
CA GLU A 393 9.21 -1.54 -4.64
C GLU A 393 8.95 -0.45 -5.68
N GLU A 394 8.59 -0.84 -6.89
CA GLU A 394 8.09 0.07 -7.92
C GLU A 394 6.57 0.01 -8.05
N ASP A 395 5.95 1.13 -8.41
CA ASP A 395 4.55 1.18 -8.76
C ASP A 395 4.30 0.66 -10.18
N ALA A 396 3.09 0.16 -10.40
CA ALA A 396 2.57 -0.15 -11.71
C ALA A 396 2.04 1.12 -12.41
N GLY A 397 1.77 1.00 -13.71
CA GLY A 397 1.04 2.00 -14.47
C GLY A 397 -0.40 2.19 -13.98
N LYS A 398 -1.20 2.91 -14.76
CA LYS A 398 -2.62 3.12 -14.51
C LYS A 398 -3.44 2.53 -15.64
N LEU A 399 -4.48 1.78 -15.28
CA LEU A 399 -5.53 1.36 -16.20
C LEU A 399 -6.73 2.29 -16.09
N ILE A 400 -7.25 2.70 -17.25
CA ILE A 400 -8.47 3.48 -17.38
C ILE A 400 -9.46 2.66 -18.21
N HIS A 401 -10.53 2.20 -17.58
CA HIS A 401 -11.56 1.41 -18.24
C HIS A 401 -12.53 2.33 -19.00
N SER A 402 -12.98 1.93 -20.19
CA SER A 402 -14.03 2.65 -20.90
C SER A 402 -15.34 2.60 -20.11
N GLU A 403 -16.20 3.60 -20.26
CA GLU A 403 -17.52 3.63 -19.60
C GLU A 403 -18.37 2.39 -19.93
N THR A 404 -18.20 1.85 -21.14
CA THR A 404 -18.86 0.64 -21.64
C THR A 404 -18.19 -0.66 -21.16
N GLY A 405 -16.99 -0.58 -20.58
CA GLY A 405 -16.17 -1.74 -20.20
C GLY A 405 -15.60 -2.55 -21.37
N SER A 406 -15.72 -2.07 -22.62
CA SER A 406 -15.30 -2.82 -23.82
C SER A 406 -13.80 -2.80 -24.07
N TYR A 407 -13.08 -1.82 -23.53
CA TYR A 407 -11.61 -1.77 -23.60
C TYR A 407 -11.04 -1.02 -22.39
N SER A 408 -9.73 -1.12 -22.21
CA SER A 408 -8.99 -0.36 -21.20
C SER A 408 -7.79 0.32 -21.86
N GLN A 409 -7.50 1.55 -21.41
CA GLN A 409 -6.34 2.32 -21.82
C GLN A 409 -5.24 2.19 -20.76
N VAL A 410 -3.99 2.06 -21.22
CA VAL A 410 -2.82 1.91 -20.35
C VAL A 410 -2.01 3.22 -20.36
N ASP A 411 -1.80 3.79 -19.18
CA ASP A 411 -0.86 4.90 -18.96
C ASP A 411 0.32 4.43 -18.08
N LEU A 412 1.51 4.38 -18.67
CA LEU A 412 2.75 3.93 -18.05
C LEU A 412 3.57 5.07 -17.43
N ASN A 413 3.05 6.30 -17.39
CA ASN A 413 3.71 7.40 -16.68
C ASN A 413 4.08 7.04 -15.23
N ARG A 414 3.20 6.31 -14.53
CA ARG A 414 3.42 5.88 -13.14
C ARG A 414 4.27 4.60 -13.00
N ALA A 415 4.40 3.80 -14.06
CA ALA A 415 5.18 2.58 -14.01
C ALA A 415 6.64 2.89 -13.65
N GLY A 416 7.17 2.24 -12.60
CA GLY A 416 8.53 2.45 -12.10
C GLY A 416 8.67 3.54 -11.03
N VAL A 417 7.59 4.23 -10.64
CA VAL A 417 7.64 5.23 -9.55
C VAL A 417 7.99 4.53 -8.24
N PRO A 418 8.88 5.06 -7.38
CA PRO A 418 9.27 4.36 -6.17
C PRO A 418 8.18 4.36 -5.11
N LEU A 419 8.00 3.20 -4.49
CA LEU A 419 7.11 2.99 -3.38
C LEU A 419 7.86 2.42 -2.18
N LEU A 420 7.38 2.77 -0.99
CA LEU A 420 7.63 2.00 0.23
C LEU A 420 6.32 1.34 0.66
N GLU A 421 6.34 0.02 0.82
CA GLU A 421 5.22 -0.72 1.40
C GLU A 421 5.53 -1.00 2.88
N ILE A 422 4.66 -0.49 3.74
CA ILE A 422 4.68 -0.65 5.20
C ILE A 422 3.58 -1.65 5.56
N VAL A 423 3.96 -2.75 6.19
CA VAL A 423 3.02 -3.77 6.66
C VAL A 423 2.95 -3.69 8.17
N SER A 424 1.79 -3.33 8.71
CA SER A 424 1.57 -3.30 10.16
C SER A 424 1.49 -4.72 10.73
N GLU A 425 1.73 -4.85 12.03
CA GLU A 425 1.21 -6.00 12.78
C GLU A 425 -0.33 -5.90 12.86
N PRO A 426 -1.05 -7.01 13.05
CA PRO A 426 -2.51 -7.02 13.13
C PRO A 426 -3.00 -6.58 14.54
N ASP A 427 -2.56 -5.40 14.99
CA ASP A 427 -2.76 -4.89 16.36
C ASP A 427 -4.02 -4.04 16.53
N MET A 428 -4.58 -3.54 15.43
CA MET A 428 -5.76 -2.66 15.46
C MET A 428 -7.04 -3.46 15.74
N ARG A 429 -7.96 -2.86 16.48
CA ARG A 429 -9.22 -3.49 16.96
C ARG A 429 -10.50 -2.79 16.51
N SER A 430 -10.39 -1.61 15.90
CA SER A 430 -11.53 -0.84 15.40
C SER A 430 -11.21 -0.08 14.12
N GLY A 431 -12.24 0.36 13.38
CA GLY A 431 -12.06 1.23 12.21
C GLY A 431 -11.40 2.56 12.56
N LEU A 432 -11.65 3.07 13.76
CA LEU A 432 -11.01 4.29 14.26
C LEU A 432 -9.50 4.10 14.46
N GLU A 433 -9.08 3.05 15.18
CA GLU A 433 -7.65 2.78 15.38
C GLU A 433 -6.91 2.65 14.06
N ALA A 434 -7.54 1.99 13.09
CA ALA A 434 -7.01 1.84 11.73
C ALA A 434 -6.89 3.19 10.99
N ALA A 435 -7.90 4.04 11.08
CA ALA A 435 -7.89 5.37 10.47
C ALA A 435 -6.84 6.28 11.11
N GLU A 436 -6.71 6.27 12.43
CA GLU A 436 -5.69 7.07 13.15
C GLU A 436 -4.27 6.57 12.90
N TYR A 437 -4.07 5.24 12.84
CA TYR A 437 -2.80 4.66 12.40
C TYR A 437 -2.41 5.15 11.00
N ALA A 438 -3.33 5.05 10.03
CA ALA A 438 -3.05 5.48 8.66
C ALA A 438 -2.82 6.99 8.55
N ALA A 439 -3.54 7.80 9.33
CA ALA A 439 -3.32 9.23 9.44
C ALA A 439 -1.95 9.56 10.07
N GLU A 440 -1.51 8.80 11.07
CA GLU A 440 -0.20 8.99 11.68
C GLU A 440 0.93 8.61 10.74
N ILE A 441 0.80 7.52 9.96
CA ILE A 441 1.75 7.19 8.90
C ILE A 441 1.82 8.34 7.88
N GLN A 442 0.69 8.92 7.47
CA GLN A 442 0.66 10.08 6.58
C GLN A 442 1.41 11.28 7.18
N ARG A 443 1.17 11.60 8.45
CA ARG A 443 1.88 12.69 9.15
C ARG A 443 3.38 12.42 9.18
N LEU A 444 3.78 11.20 9.53
CA LEU A 444 5.19 10.80 9.60
C LEU A 444 5.91 10.99 8.26
N VAL A 445 5.35 10.49 7.16
CA VAL A 445 6.01 10.59 5.85
C VAL A 445 6.11 12.03 5.34
N ARG A 446 5.16 12.89 5.72
CA ARG A 446 5.19 14.34 5.43
C ARG A 446 6.27 15.04 6.24
N TYR A 447 6.35 14.77 7.54
CA TYR A 447 7.40 15.31 8.42
C TYR A 447 8.80 14.93 7.95
N LEU A 448 8.98 13.68 7.51
CA LEU A 448 10.25 13.22 6.95
C LEU A 448 10.58 13.84 5.58
N GLY A 449 9.62 14.51 4.94
CA GLY A 449 9.76 15.07 3.60
C GLY A 449 9.95 14.02 2.50
N ILE A 450 9.50 12.78 2.73
CA ILE A 450 9.68 11.67 1.77
C ILE A 450 8.47 11.45 0.87
N SER A 451 7.28 11.94 1.26
CA SER A 451 6.05 11.86 0.47
C SER A 451 5.07 12.98 0.84
N ASN A 452 4.22 13.41 -0.10
CA ASN A 452 3.08 14.30 0.19
C ASN A 452 1.89 13.55 0.84
N GLY A 453 1.90 12.22 0.81
CA GLY A 453 0.91 11.35 1.46
C GLY A 453 -0.56 11.57 1.04
N ASN A 454 -0.84 12.21 -0.09
CA ASN A 454 -2.20 12.49 -0.55
C ASN A 454 -2.92 11.21 -1.06
N MET A 455 -3.97 10.79 -0.34
CA MET A 455 -4.77 9.63 -0.73
C MET A 455 -5.53 9.83 -2.04
N GLN A 456 -5.97 11.05 -2.37
CA GLN A 456 -6.76 11.33 -3.57
C GLN A 456 -5.91 11.23 -4.85
N GLU A 457 -4.64 11.64 -4.77
CA GLU A 457 -3.65 11.49 -5.85
C GLU A 457 -3.11 10.06 -5.95
N GLY A 458 -3.37 9.23 -4.93
CA GLY A 458 -2.87 7.86 -4.82
C GLY A 458 -1.43 7.75 -4.34
N SER A 459 -0.83 8.83 -3.82
CA SER A 459 0.52 8.80 -3.24
C SER A 459 0.57 8.17 -1.85
N LEU A 460 -0.58 8.02 -1.19
CA LEU A 460 -0.77 7.13 -0.05
C LEU A 460 -1.95 6.19 -0.33
N ARG A 461 -1.71 4.89 -0.30
CA ARG A 461 -2.76 3.87 -0.47
C ARG A 461 -2.73 2.93 0.73
N CYS A 462 -3.89 2.52 1.19
CA CYS A 462 -4.02 1.60 2.33
C CYS A 462 -4.98 0.48 1.96
N ASP A 463 -4.47 -0.74 1.99
CA ASP A 463 -5.26 -1.96 1.87
C ASP A 463 -5.43 -2.57 3.26
N VAL A 464 -6.67 -2.82 3.67
CA VAL A 464 -6.99 -3.21 5.05
C VAL A 464 -7.35 -4.68 5.09
N ASN A 465 -6.66 -5.43 5.92
CA ASN A 465 -6.93 -6.83 6.20
C ASN A 465 -7.73 -6.95 7.51
N ILE A 466 -8.91 -7.56 7.46
CA ILE A 466 -9.82 -7.69 8.61
C ILE A 466 -10.17 -9.15 8.82
N SER A 467 -10.14 -9.57 10.07
CA SER A 467 -10.71 -10.82 10.53
C SER A 467 -11.42 -10.62 11.86
N VAL A 468 -12.58 -11.25 12.04
CA VAL A 468 -13.30 -11.24 13.30
C VAL A 468 -13.25 -12.65 13.92
N ARG A 469 -13.11 -12.72 15.26
CA ARG A 469 -13.21 -13.98 16.01
C ARG A 469 -13.97 -13.80 17.32
N PRO A 470 -14.60 -14.85 17.87
CA PRO A 470 -15.15 -14.82 19.23
C PRO A 470 -14.08 -14.47 20.27
N VAL A 471 -14.44 -13.67 21.27
CA VAL A 471 -13.53 -13.30 22.37
C VAL A 471 -13.05 -14.55 23.11
N GLY A 472 -11.74 -14.64 23.36
CA GLY A 472 -11.10 -15.77 24.04
C GLY A 472 -10.68 -16.91 23.10
N GLN A 473 -11.04 -16.86 21.82
CA GLN A 473 -10.53 -17.80 20.83
C GLN A 473 -9.12 -17.40 20.36
N SER A 474 -8.18 -18.35 20.34
CA SER A 474 -6.81 -18.09 19.87
C SER A 474 -6.69 -18.03 18.35
N ASN A 475 -7.41 -18.90 17.63
CA ASN A 475 -7.34 -18.99 16.16
C ASN A 475 -7.99 -17.77 15.50
N PHE A 476 -7.32 -17.18 14.52
CA PHE A 476 -7.88 -16.14 13.66
C PHE A 476 -9.06 -16.67 12.84
N GLY A 477 -10.02 -15.78 12.53
CA GLY A 477 -11.10 -16.07 11.59
C GLY A 477 -10.62 -16.00 10.13
N THR A 478 -11.56 -16.10 9.19
CA THR A 478 -11.24 -15.88 7.77
C THR A 478 -10.84 -14.42 7.54
N LYS A 479 -9.78 -14.20 6.76
CA LYS A 479 -9.28 -12.87 6.42
C LYS A 479 -9.98 -12.32 5.18
N VAL A 480 -10.49 -11.09 5.28
CA VAL A 480 -11.01 -10.31 4.16
C VAL A 480 -10.13 -9.08 3.95
N GLU A 481 -9.83 -8.77 2.69
CA GLU A 481 -9.04 -7.60 2.29
C GLU A 481 -9.97 -6.55 1.69
N ILE A 482 -9.99 -5.33 2.21
CA ILE A 482 -10.71 -4.19 1.65
C ILE A 482 -9.71 -3.29 0.91
N LYS A 483 -10.05 -2.94 -0.34
CA LYS A 483 -9.30 -1.98 -1.16
C LYS A 483 -10.17 -0.77 -1.53
N ASN A 484 -9.54 0.23 -2.14
CA ASN A 484 -10.19 1.42 -2.72
C ASN A 484 -10.87 2.34 -1.69
N MET A 485 -10.18 2.64 -0.59
CA MET A 485 -10.59 3.66 0.38
C MET A 485 -9.77 4.92 0.18
N ASN A 486 -10.42 6.01 -0.27
CA ASN A 486 -9.75 7.25 -0.67
C ASN A 486 -9.64 8.30 0.45
N SER A 487 -10.11 7.99 1.67
CA SER A 487 -9.97 8.85 2.85
C SER A 487 -9.95 8.03 4.13
N PHE A 488 -9.36 8.56 5.20
CA PHE A 488 -9.37 7.93 6.53
C PHE A 488 -10.80 7.76 7.08
N SER A 489 -11.69 8.71 6.78
CA SER A 489 -13.10 8.61 7.16
C SER A 489 -13.81 7.46 6.43
N ALA A 490 -13.54 7.28 5.13
CA ALA A 490 -14.04 6.14 4.36
C ALA A 490 -13.45 4.81 4.87
N MET A 491 -12.17 4.80 5.25
CA MET A 491 -11.52 3.64 5.86
C MET A 491 -12.21 3.21 7.15
N ASN A 492 -12.45 4.15 8.08
CA ASN A 492 -13.16 3.87 9.33
C ASN A 492 -14.54 3.21 9.05
N ARG A 493 -15.36 3.86 8.21
CA ARG A 493 -16.70 3.34 7.85
C ARG A 493 -16.66 1.98 7.17
N ALA A 494 -15.70 1.76 6.26
CA ALA A 494 -15.56 0.50 5.55
C ALA A 494 -15.21 -0.66 6.49
N ILE A 495 -14.32 -0.40 7.47
CA ILE A 495 -13.92 -1.36 8.47
C ILE A 495 -15.08 -1.68 9.40
N ASP A 496 -15.77 -0.67 9.93
CA ASP A 496 -16.90 -0.86 10.84
C ASP A 496 -18.04 -1.64 10.17
N TYR A 497 -18.31 -1.35 8.89
CA TYR A 497 -19.26 -2.11 8.09
C TYR A 497 -18.83 -3.58 7.96
N GLU A 498 -17.57 -3.84 7.64
CA GLU A 498 -17.07 -5.20 7.42
C GLU A 498 -17.02 -6.00 8.73
N ILE A 499 -16.65 -5.38 9.86
CA ILE A 499 -16.75 -5.98 11.19
C ILE A 499 -18.20 -6.38 11.46
N SER A 500 -19.13 -5.45 11.28
CA SER A 500 -20.56 -5.71 11.51
C SER A 500 -21.08 -6.84 10.63
N ARG A 501 -20.65 -6.90 9.36
CA ARG A 501 -20.99 -7.97 8.41
C ARG A 501 -20.48 -9.33 8.89
N GLN A 502 -19.21 -9.42 9.27
CA GLN A 502 -18.60 -10.67 9.73
C GLN A 502 -19.23 -11.14 11.06
N VAL A 503 -19.43 -10.24 12.02
CA VAL A 503 -20.12 -10.54 13.29
C VAL A 503 -21.53 -11.06 13.04
N LEU A 504 -22.29 -10.43 12.13
CA LEU A 504 -23.64 -10.87 11.80
C LEU A 504 -23.64 -12.30 11.26
N LEU A 505 -22.77 -12.61 10.28
CA LEU A 505 -22.63 -13.94 9.71
C LEU A 505 -22.21 -14.99 10.76
N HIS A 506 -21.26 -14.65 11.63
CA HIS A 506 -20.89 -15.51 12.76
C HIS A 506 -22.08 -15.76 13.70
N SER A 507 -22.80 -14.71 14.09
CA SER A 507 -23.95 -14.80 15.01
C SER A 507 -25.13 -15.60 14.45
N GLN A 508 -25.23 -15.72 13.13
CA GLN A 508 -26.27 -16.49 12.43
C GLN A 508 -25.82 -17.92 12.10
N GLY A 509 -24.61 -18.33 12.51
CA GLY A 509 -24.03 -19.64 12.16
C GLY A 509 -23.66 -19.78 10.68
N GLN A 510 -23.49 -18.66 9.98
CA GLN A 510 -23.16 -18.57 8.55
C GLN A 510 -21.70 -18.14 8.31
N SER A 511 -20.80 -18.52 9.22
CA SER A 511 -19.38 -18.17 9.14
C SER A 511 -18.68 -18.75 7.91
N ASP A 512 -19.23 -19.81 7.32
CA ASP A 512 -18.80 -20.43 6.06
C ASP A 512 -18.97 -19.50 4.84
N GLN A 513 -19.84 -18.48 4.94
CA GLN A 513 -19.97 -17.44 3.92
C GLN A 513 -18.82 -16.42 3.95
N ILE A 514 -18.05 -16.36 5.05
CA ILE A 514 -16.86 -15.52 5.14
C ILE A 514 -15.72 -16.29 4.48
N VAL A 515 -15.52 -16.01 3.20
CA VAL A 515 -14.43 -16.57 2.38
C VAL A 515 -13.30 -15.57 2.23
N GLN A 516 -12.10 -16.07 1.94
CA GLN A 516 -10.97 -15.20 1.66
C GLN A 516 -11.18 -14.50 0.31
N GLU A 517 -11.37 -13.19 0.34
CA GLU A 517 -11.70 -12.40 -0.84
C GLU A 517 -11.15 -10.99 -0.73
N THR A 518 -11.03 -10.32 -1.87
CA THR A 518 -10.79 -8.88 -1.94
C THR A 518 -12.14 -8.20 -2.18
N ARG A 519 -12.50 -7.27 -1.30
CA ARG A 519 -13.71 -6.45 -1.36
C ARG A 519 -13.34 -5.00 -1.69
N LEU A 520 -14.28 -4.28 -2.27
CA LEU A 520 -14.16 -2.85 -2.56
C LEU A 520 -15.17 -2.07 -1.72
N TRP A 521 -14.79 -0.88 -1.30
CA TRP A 521 -15.69 0.07 -0.64
C TRP A 521 -16.43 0.94 -1.67
N GLU A 522 -17.74 1.08 -1.51
CA GLU A 522 -18.58 2.00 -2.29
C GLU A 522 -19.14 3.09 -1.36
N ASP A 523 -18.66 4.33 -1.51
CA ASP A 523 -19.07 5.43 -0.62
C ASP A 523 -20.56 5.79 -0.80
N GLY A 524 -21.10 5.77 -2.03
CA GLY A 524 -22.51 6.10 -2.25
C GLY A 524 -23.48 5.15 -1.52
N ALA A 525 -23.14 3.87 -1.46
CA ALA A 525 -23.98 2.84 -0.85
C ALA A 525 -23.57 2.47 0.59
N GLN A 526 -22.45 3.03 1.10
CA GLN A 526 -21.89 2.75 2.42
C GLN A 526 -21.77 1.24 2.72
N LYS A 527 -21.25 0.47 1.75
CA LYS A 527 -21.11 -0.98 1.86
C LYS A 527 -19.85 -1.50 1.17
N THR A 528 -19.39 -2.66 1.61
CA THR A 528 -18.36 -3.43 0.90
C THR A 528 -19.00 -4.41 -0.08
N PHE A 529 -18.42 -4.58 -1.26
CA PHE A 529 -18.84 -5.59 -2.23
C PHE A 529 -17.67 -6.46 -2.69
N THR A 530 -17.94 -7.71 -3.03
CA THR A 530 -16.90 -8.64 -3.50
C THR A 530 -16.38 -8.20 -4.86
N MET A 531 -15.07 -7.99 -4.99
CA MET A 531 -14.40 -7.80 -6.28
C MET A 531 -13.95 -9.14 -6.86
N ARG A 532 -13.26 -9.93 -6.04
CA ARG A 532 -12.73 -11.25 -6.42
C ARG A 532 -12.66 -12.15 -5.21
N LYS A 533 -13.06 -13.41 -5.38
CA LYS A 533 -12.80 -14.47 -4.39
C LYS A 533 -11.41 -15.03 -4.65
N LYS A 534 -10.61 -15.24 -3.59
CA LYS A 534 -9.26 -15.81 -3.74
C LYS A 534 -9.41 -17.32 -3.87
N GLU A 535 -9.21 -17.84 -5.07
CA GLU A 535 -9.11 -19.29 -5.33
C GLU A 535 -7.69 -19.76 -4.95
N GLY A 536 -7.40 -19.84 -3.66
CA GLY A 536 -6.07 -20.14 -3.11
C GLY A 536 -5.15 -18.92 -2.98
N LEU A 537 -3.88 -19.17 -2.62
CA LEU A 537 -2.83 -18.14 -2.62
C LEU A 537 -2.30 -18.00 -4.05
N ALA A 538 -2.38 -16.80 -4.62
CA ALA A 538 -1.75 -16.53 -5.91
C ALA A 538 -0.23 -16.76 -5.78
N ASP A 539 0.31 -17.68 -6.58
CA ASP A 539 1.74 -17.97 -6.60
C ASP A 539 2.47 -16.90 -7.42
N TYR A 540 2.98 -15.89 -6.72
CA TYR A 540 3.76 -14.80 -7.32
C TYR A 540 5.19 -15.21 -7.68
N ARG A 541 5.60 -16.46 -7.43
CA ARG A 541 6.90 -17.02 -7.83
C ARG A 541 8.06 -16.07 -7.52
N TYR A 542 8.14 -15.60 -6.28
CA TYR A 542 9.21 -14.72 -5.82
C TYR A 542 10.58 -15.39 -6.01
N PHE A 543 11.51 -14.65 -6.58
CA PHE A 543 12.92 -15.02 -6.64
C PHE A 543 13.80 -13.77 -6.68
N PRO A 544 15.08 -13.86 -6.25
CA PRO A 544 16.00 -12.73 -6.26
C PRO A 544 16.11 -12.08 -7.65
N GLU A 545 16.10 -10.75 -7.70
CA GLU A 545 16.32 -9.96 -8.92
C GLU A 545 17.80 -10.06 -9.35
N PRO A 546 18.14 -10.82 -10.41
CA PRO A 546 19.54 -11.02 -10.79
C PRO A 546 20.18 -9.76 -11.38
N ASP A 547 19.39 -8.81 -11.89
CA ASP A 547 19.91 -7.62 -12.56
C ASP A 547 20.32 -6.51 -11.56
N LEU A 548 19.97 -6.65 -10.27
CA LEU A 548 20.35 -5.72 -9.21
C LEU A 548 21.23 -6.41 -8.16
N PRO A 549 22.38 -5.82 -7.81
CA PRO A 549 23.16 -6.30 -6.68
C PRO A 549 22.44 -6.04 -5.35
N GLU A 550 22.90 -6.70 -4.29
CA GLU A 550 22.42 -6.44 -2.94
C GLU A 550 22.70 -5.00 -2.51
N VAL A 551 21.78 -4.44 -1.71
CA VAL A 551 21.95 -3.15 -1.07
C VAL A 551 22.63 -3.37 0.27
N VAL A 552 23.86 -2.89 0.40
CA VAL A 552 24.64 -2.93 1.66
C VAL A 552 24.68 -1.53 2.26
N LEU A 553 24.10 -1.37 3.44
CA LEU A 553 24.15 -0.14 4.21
C LEU A 553 25.44 -0.10 5.04
N THR A 554 26.16 1.01 4.99
CA THR A 554 27.25 1.26 5.93
C THR A 554 26.73 1.94 7.18
N LYS A 555 27.38 1.71 8.32
CA LYS A 555 27.02 2.39 9.58
C LYS A 555 27.10 3.91 9.43
N ASP A 556 28.16 4.42 8.82
CA ASP A 556 28.32 5.85 8.53
C ASP A 556 27.16 6.45 7.72
N PHE A 557 26.58 5.69 6.79
CA PHE A 557 25.43 6.13 6.01
C PHE A 557 24.17 6.24 6.88
N VAL A 558 23.93 5.24 7.73
CA VAL A 558 22.80 5.23 8.67
C VAL A 558 22.94 6.34 9.70
N ASP A 559 24.13 6.49 10.30
CA ASP A 559 24.41 7.50 11.32
C ASP A 559 24.21 8.93 10.77
N LYS A 560 24.65 9.18 9.54
CA LYS A 560 24.40 10.47 8.85
C LYS A 560 22.92 10.75 8.66
N ILE A 561 22.13 9.74 8.27
CA ILE A 561 20.69 9.89 8.12
C ILE A 561 20.04 10.16 9.48
N GLN A 562 20.44 9.43 10.52
CA GLN A 562 19.90 9.60 11.86
C GLN A 562 20.15 11.01 12.42
N GLN A 563 21.31 11.60 12.13
CA GLN A 563 21.65 12.98 12.55
C GLN A 563 20.79 14.07 11.88
N VAL A 564 20.26 13.80 10.69
CA VAL A 564 19.43 14.77 9.94
C VAL A 564 17.95 14.46 10.00
N LEU A 565 17.54 13.47 10.81
CA LEU A 565 16.11 13.20 11.03
C LEU A 565 15.46 14.41 11.72
N PRO A 566 14.32 14.90 11.22
CA PRO A 566 13.58 15.94 11.91
C PRO A 566 12.99 15.39 13.21
N GLU A 567 12.61 16.31 14.11
CA GLU A 567 11.79 15.94 15.26
C GLU A 567 10.46 15.33 14.77
N LEU A 568 10.20 14.08 15.16
CA LEU A 568 9.02 13.34 14.72
C LEU A 568 7.73 13.86 15.38
N PRO A 569 6.55 13.64 14.77
CA PRO A 569 5.28 14.13 15.30
C PRO A 569 5.04 13.78 16.77
N GLU A 570 5.30 12.52 17.16
CA GLU A 570 5.13 12.07 18.54
C GLU A 570 6.06 12.77 19.54
N ALA A 571 7.34 12.89 19.21
CA ALA A 571 8.31 13.60 20.06
C ALA A 571 7.90 15.07 20.24
N LYS A 572 7.45 15.70 19.15
CA LYS A 572 6.96 17.07 19.14
C LYS A 572 5.70 17.23 20.00
N ARG A 573 4.75 16.28 19.94
CA ARG A 573 3.57 16.26 20.81
C ARG A 573 3.95 16.24 22.29
N ARG A 574 4.85 15.33 22.68
CA ARG A 574 5.35 15.23 24.07
C ARG A 574 6.04 16.51 24.52
N ARG A 575 6.83 17.15 23.64
CA ARG A 575 7.44 18.45 23.94
C ARG A 575 6.40 19.54 24.17
N TYR A 576 5.35 19.59 23.35
CA TYR A 576 4.27 20.57 23.51
C TYR A 576 3.45 20.38 24.79
N GLU A 577 3.25 19.14 25.23
CA GLU A 577 2.65 18.87 26.55
C GLU A 577 3.50 19.42 27.70
N ILE A 578 4.83 19.29 27.62
CA ILE A 578 5.76 19.86 28.60
C ILE A 578 5.68 21.40 28.64
N LEU A 579 5.32 22.04 27.52
CA LEU A 579 5.04 23.49 27.48
C LEU A 579 3.71 23.88 28.14
N GLY A 580 2.95 22.93 28.67
CA GLY A 580 1.68 23.16 29.38
C GLY A 580 0.47 23.30 28.45
N LEU A 581 0.59 22.86 27.20
CA LEU A 581 -0.54 22.78 26.27
C LEU A 581 -1.38 21.54 26.57
N ASN A 582 -2.69 21.65 26.33
CA ASN A 582 -3.60 20.51 26.48
C ASN A 582 -3.52 19.61 25.23
N MET A 583 -3.97 18.35 25.33
CA MET A 583 -3.87 17.38 24.23
C MET A 583 -4.57 17.83 22.93
N GLN A 584 -5.69 18.55 23.03
CA GLN A 584 -6.40 19.05 21.85
C GLN A 584 -5.54 20.08 21.10
N ASP A 585 -4.88 20.99 21.82
CA ASP A 585 -3.97 21.99 21.24
C ASP A 585 -2.75 21.29 20.61
N VAL A 586 -2.19 20.33 21.33
CA VAL A 586 -1.01 19.55 20.93
C VAL A 586 -1.27 18.79 19.62
N LEU A 587 -2.39 18.07 19.54
CA LEU A 587 -2.78 17.31 18.36
C LEU A 587 -2.98 18.22 17.15
N PHE A 588 -3.58 19.41 17.34
CA PHE A 588 -3.76 20.36 16.26
C PHE A 588 -2.43 20.92 15.74
N LEU A 589 -1.57 21.40 16.65
CA LEU A 589 -0.32 22.06 16.28
C LEU A 589 0.67 21.10 15.63
N ALA A 590 0.73 19.86 16.10
CA ALA A 590 1.61 18.83 15.54
C ALA A 590 1.03 18.18 14.27
N ASN A 591 -0.21 18.47 13.87
CA ASN A 591 -0.86 17.81 12.74
C ASN A 591 -0.19 18.14 11.39
N ASP A 592 0.30 19.38 11.24
CA ASP A 592 0.94 19.87 10.02
C ASP A 592 2.34 20.41 10.34
N ASN A 593 3.34 20.03 9.55
CA ASN A 593 4.73 20.40 9.81
C ASN A 593 4.95 21.91 9.75
N HIS A 594 4.27 22.61 8.84
CA HIS A 594 4.43 24.05 8.70
C HIS A 594 3.76 24.80 9.84
N VAL A 595 2.61 24.32 10.32
CA VAL A 595 1.97 24.86 11.52
C VAL A 595 2.86 24.65 12.75
N ALA A 596 3.46 23.47 12.88
CA ALA A 596 4.40 23.17 13.94
C ALA A 596 5.65 24.07 13.90
N GLU A 597 6.29 24.23 12.74
CA GLU A 597 7.45 25.10 12.53
C GLU A 597 7.12 26.56 12.86
N PHE A 598 5.95 27.05 12.45
CA PHE A 598 5.51 28.40 12.75
C PHE A 598 5.29 28.62 14.24
N PHE A 599 4.69 27.65 14.93
CA PHE A 599 4.49 27.68 16.37
C PHE A 599 5.84 27.67 17.11
N ASP A 600 6.72 26.73 16.77
CA ASP A 600 8.05 26.60 17.37
C ASP A 600 8.85 27.91 17.23
N ALA A 601 8.92 28.46 16.01
CA ALA A 601 9.58 29.73 15.75
C ALA A 601 8.95 30.89 16.55
N SER A 602 7.62 30.90 16.74
CA SER A 602 6.95 31.95 17.52
C SER A 602 7.36 31.88 19.00
N VAL A 603 7.42 30.67 19.57
CA VAL A 603 7.83 30.44 20.96
C VAL A 603 9.33 30.74 21.16
N GLU A 604 10.18 30.37 20.21
CA GLU A 604 11.61 30.71 20.22
C GLU A 604 11.87 32.22 20.21
N ASN A 605 11.00 33.00 19.55
CA ASN A 605 11.02 34.46 19.57
C ASN A 605 10.40 35.08 20.85
N GLY A 606 10.08 34.25 21.86
CA GLY A 606 9.63 34.70 23.17
C GLY A 606 8.11 34.83 23.33
N ALA A 607 7.31 34.31 22.39
CA ALA A 607 5.88 34.22 22.57
C ALA A 607 5.51 33.26 23.71
N ASP A 608 4.48 33.61 24.48
CA ASP A 608 3.87 32.68 25.43
C ASP A 608 3.22 31.51 24.67
N ALA A 609 3.64 30.27 24.95
CA ALA A 609 3.23 29.08 24.21
C ALA A 609 1.69 28.92 24.15
N LYS A 610 0.99 29.17 25.27
CA LYS A 610 -0.46 29.03 25.32
C LYS A 610 -1.16 30.12 24.52
N LEU A 611 -0.67 31.35 24.56
CA LEU A 611 -1.22 32.43 23.73
C LEU A 611 -0.94 32.18 22.24
N ALA A 612 0.28 31.74 21.88
CA ALA A 612 0.63 31.39 20.50
C ALA A 612 -0.27 30.29 19.94
N ALA A 613 -0.47 29.20 20.71
CA ALA A 613 -1.38 28.11 20.34
C ALA A 613 -2.80 28.63 20.07
N ASN A 614 -3.34 29.46 20.97
CA ASN A 614 -4.68 30.04 20.81
C ASN A 614 -4.81 30.92 19.56
N TRP A 615 -3.80 31.74 19.25
CA TRP A 615 -3.79 32.59 18.06
C TRP A 615 -3.74 31.76 16.78
N ILE A 616 -2.89 30.74 16.76
CA ILE A 616 -2.71 29.85 15.60
C ILE A 616 -3.99 29.05 15.34
N MET A 617 -4.54 28.40 16.38
CA MET A 617 -5.73 27.56 16.29
C MET A 617 -7.03 28.35 16.07
N GLY A 618 -7.07 29.61 16.52
CA GLY A 618 -8.24 30.47 16.43
C GLY A 618 -8.20 31.35 15.19
N ASP A 619 -7.67 32.56 15.35
CA ASP A 619 -7.78 33.62 14.36
C ASP A 619 -6.95 33.34 13.09
N ILE A 620 -5.73 32.80 13.22
CA ILE A 620 -4.89 32.47 12.07
C ILE A 620 -5.53 31.29 11.30
N ALA A 621 -5.92 30.21 11.97
CA ALA A 621 -6.61 29.10 11.30
C ALA A 621 -7.89 29.53 10.59
N ALA A 622 -8.66 30.45 11.18
CA ALA A 622 -9.85 31.03 10.53
C ALA A 622 -9.48 31.84 9.28
N PHE A 623 -8.43 32.66 9.35
CA PHE A 623 -7.91 33.42 8.21
C PHE A 623 -7.44 32.50 7.09
N LEU A 624 -6.59 31.51 7.39
CA LEU A 624 -6.12 30.50 6.45
C LEU A 624 -7.27 29.80 5.73
N LYS A 625 -8.32 29.42 6.47
CA LYS A 625 -9.50 28.79 5.91
C LYS A 625 -10.31 29.71 4.98
N ASN A 626 -10.49 30.97 5.37
CA ASN A 626 -11.26 31.95 4.59
C ASN A 626 -10.55 32.30 3.27
N GLU A 627 -9.24 32.52 3.33
CA GLU A 627 -8.41 32.86 2.17
C GLU A 627 -7.93 31.63 1.37
N ARG A 628 -8.16 30.43 1.89
CA ARG A 628 -7.68 29.14 1.34
C ARG A 628 -6.16 29.11 1.17
N LEU A 629 -5.47 29.62 2.17
CA LEU A 629 -4.01 29.68 2.25
C LEU A 629 -3.47 28.64 3.23
N SER A 630 -2.23 28.27 3.02
CA SER A 630 -1.38 27.53 3.96
C SER A 630 -0.61 28.51 4.84
N ILE A 631 -0.15 28.07 6.01
CA ILE A 631 0.54 28.96 6.96
C ILE A 631 1.86 29.54 6.42
N ASN A 632 2.47 28.92 5.40
CA ASN A 632 3.67 29.45 4.73
C ASN A 632 3.37 30.52 3.68
N GLU A 633 2.10 30.70 3.33
CA GLU A 633 1.67 31.63 2.27
C GLU A 633 1.20 32.97 2.84
N ILE A 634 1.07 33.07 4.17
CA ILE A 634 0.67 34.32 4.84
C ILE A 634 1.87 35.24 5.02
N LYS A 635 1.59 36.55 5.05
CA LYS A 635 2.63 37.57 5.30
C LYS A 635 3.04 37.67 6.77
N LEU A 636 2.17 37.24 7.68
CA LEU A 636 2.43 37.26 9.11
C LEU A 636 3.57 36.28 9.43
N THR A 637 4.65 36.79 9.99
CA THR A 637 5.81 35.99 10.40
C THR A 637 5.72 35.55 11.87
N PRO A 638 6.47 34.50 12.28
CA PRO A 638 6.54 34.09 13.68
C PRO A 638 7.03 35.19 14.62
N VAL A 639 7.95 36.04 14.15
CA VAL A 639 8.47 37.20 14.90
C VAL A 639 7.35 38.21 15.15
N GLU A 640 6.61 38.60 14.10
CA GLU A 640 5.49 39.53 14.23
C GLU A 640 4.38 38.99 15.13
N LEU A 641 4.11 37.68 15.11
CA LEU A 641 3.17 37.06 16.05
C LEU A 641 3.67 37.17 17.49
N SER A 642 4.98 36.95 17.73
CA SER A 642 5.56 37.08 19.07
C SER A 642 5.47 38.52 19.60
N GLU A 643 5.73 39.52 18.75
CA GLU A 643 5.59 40.95 19.09
C GLU A 643 4.14 41.34 19.37
N LEU A 644 3.20 40.79 18.59
CA LEU A 644 1.77 40.97 18.79
C LEU A 644 1.36 40.44 20.16
N ILE A 645 1.77 39.21 20.50
CA ILE A 645 1.48 38.58 21.79
C ILE A 645 2.09 39.38 22.95
N ALA A 646 3.34 39.84 22.80
CA ALA A 646 3.99 40.67 23.80
C ALA A 646 3.25 42.00 24.01
N SER A 647 2.81 42.65 22.93
CA SER A 647 2.03 43.90 22.98
C SER A 647 0.68 43.72 23.67
N ILE A 648 0.03 42.57 23.48
CA ILE A 648 -1.22 42.22 24.17
C ILE A 648 -0.96 41.98 25.66
N LYS A 649 0.08 41.20 26.00
CA LYS A 649 0.45 40.87 27.38
C LYS A 649 0.80 42.12 28.19
N ASN A 650 1.46 43.09 27.55
CA ASN A 650 1.83 44.36 28.15
C ASN A 650 0.66 45.38 28.20
N GLY A 651 -0.53 45.01 27.71
CA GLY A 651 -1.71 45.88 27.69
C GLY A 651 -1.63 47.03 26.69
N THR A 652 -0.62 47.07 25.82
CA THR A 652 -0.44 48.10 24.79
C THR A 652 -1.55 48.02 23.73
N ILE A 653 -1.97 46.81 23.39
CA ILE A 653 -3.11 46.57 22.49
C ILE A 653 -4.07 45.56 23.13
N SER A 654 -5.37 45.69 22.84
CA SER A 654 -6.34 44.67 23.24
C SER A 654 -6.29 43.48 22.28
N GLY A 655 -6.65 42.28 22.76
CA GLY A 655 -6.73 41.10 21.89
C GLY A 655 -7.68 41.30 20.69
N LYS A 656 -8.73 42.11 20.84
CA LYS A 656 -9.62 42.48 19.73
C LYS A 656 -8.91 43.27 18.64
N ILE A 657 -8.04 44.21 19.02
CA ILE A 657 -7.23 45.00 18.09
C ILE A 657 -6.21 44.08 17.39
N GLY A 658 -5.63 43.11 18.12
CA GLY A 658 -4.71 42.15 17.52
C GLY A 658 -5.34 41.31 16.40
N LYS A 659 -6.62 40.96 16.51
CA LYS A 659 -7.33 40.15 15.50
C LYS A 659 -7.38 40.86 14.15
N GLU A 660 -7.50 42.18 14.17
CA GLU A 660 -7.54 43.00 12.95
C GLU A 660 -6.18 43.19 12.30
N ILE A 661 -5.09 42.96 13.05
CA ILE A 661 -3.72 42.98 12.51
C ILE A 661 -3.45 41.69 11.73
N VAL A 662 -4.01 40.56 12.20
CA VAL A 662 -3.89 39.24 11.55
C VAL A 662 -4.68 39.16 10.24
N ASP A 663 -5.76 39.93 10.10
CA ASP A 663 -6.55 40.04 8.86
C ASP A 663 -6.56 41.50 8.31
N PRO A 664 -5.48 41.92 7.61
CA PRO A 664 -5.41 43.25 7.01
C PRO A 664 -6.43 43.43 5.87
N ALA A 665 -6.90 42.36 5.24
CA ALA A 665 -7.80 42.40 4.08
C ALA A 665 -9.16 42.98 4.46
N ALA A 666 -9.62 42.73 5.69
CA ALA A 666 -10.82 43.39 6.23
C ALA A 666 -10.67 44.92 6.33
N ILE A 667 -9.50 45.40 6.78
CA ILE A 667 -9.20 46.84 6.84
C ILE A 667 -9.04 47.40 5.43
N GLU A 668 -8.39 46.66 4.54
CA GLU A 668 -8.17 47.04 3.16
C GLU A 668 -9.48 47.19 2.36
N ALA A 669 -10.40 46.22 2.51
CA ALA A 669 -11.74 46.29 1.92
C ALA A 669 -12.55 47.48 2.45
N LEU A 670 -12.41 47.83 3.74
CA LEU A 670 -13.03 49.02 4.31
C LEU A 670 -12.41 50.30 3.75
N VAL A 671 -11.09 50.35 3.59
CA VAL A 671 -10.38 51.46 2.95
C VAL A 671 -10.87 51.62 1.51
N ASP A 672 -10.91 50.56 0.71
CA ASP A 672 -11.39 50.59 -0.67
C ASP A 672 -12.83 51.08 -0.78
N LYS A 673 -13.70 50.58 0.10
CA LYS A 673 -15.09 51.01 0.17
C LYS A 673 -15.20 52.51 0.47
N VAL A 674 -14.41 53.02 1.42
CA VAL A 674 -14.40 54.43 1.78
C VAL A 674 -13.81 55.30 0.66
N LEU A 675 -12.75 54.84 -0.02
CA LEU A 675 -12.16 55.54 -1.17
C LEU A 675 -13.15 55.61 -2.34
N ALA A 676 -13.84 54.51 -2.66
CA ALA A 676 -14.86 54.44 -3.69
C ALA A 676 -16.08 55.33 -3.38
N ALA A 677 -16.46 55.43 -2.10
CA ALA A 677 -17.56 56.29 -1.66
C ALA A 677 -17.21 57.80 -1.67
N ASN A 678 -15.93 58.17 -1.74
CA ASN A 678 -15.47 59.56 -1.63
C ASN A 678 -14.52 59.98 -2.78
N PRO A 679 -14.95 59.88 -4.05
CA PRO A 679 -14.07 60.09 -5.21
C PRO A 679 -13.58 61.54 -5.35
N LYS A 680 -14.39 62.53 -4.94
CA LYS A 680 -14.01 63.96 -4.98
C LYS A 680 -12.85 64.27 -4.02
N GLN A 681 -12.92 63.74 -2.80
CA GLN A 681 -11.91 63.90 -1.78
C GLN A 681 -10.62 63.15 -2.16
N LEU A 682 -10.75 62.00 -2.84
CA LEU A 682 -9.61 61.24 -3.33
C LEU A 682 -8.86 62.01 -4.41
N GLN A 683 -9.59 62.62 -5.34
CA GLN A 683 -9.02 63.45 -6.40
C GLN A 683 -8.34 64.71 -5.83
N GLN A 684 -8.89 65.30 -4.77
CA GLN A 684 -8.28 66.42 -4.06
C GLN A 684 -7.00 66.02 -3.30
N TYR A 685 -6.98 64.84 -2.68
CA TYR A 685 -5.78 64.31 -2.03
C TYR A 685 -4.67 64.10 -3.06
N ARG A 686 -4.98 63.43 -4.18
CA ARG A 686 -4.04 63.21 -5.29
C ARG A 686 -3.63 64.52 -6.00
N GLY A 687 -4.44 65.56 -5.92
CA GLY A 687 -4.11 66.93 -6.34
C GLY A 687 -3.28 67.73 -5.35
N GLY A 688 -2.72 67.11 -4.31
CA GLY A 688 -1.76 67.73 -3.38
C GLY A 688 -2.34 68.16 -2.02
N LYS A 689 -3.64 67.95 -1.74
CA LYS A 689 -4.23 68.24 -0.41
C LYS A 689 -4.03 67.07 0.56
N THR A 690 -2.78 66.84 0.98
CA THR A 690 -2.38 65.72 1.86
C THR A 690 -3.07 65.70 3.23
N LYS A 691 -3.60 66.84 3.71
CA LYS A 691 -4.41 66.90 4.95
C LYS A 691 -5.68 66.04 4.91
N LEU A 692 -6.14 65.62 3.73
CA LEU A 692 -7.32 64.75 3.59
C LEU A 692 -7.08 63.30 4.03
N GLN A 693 -5.84 62.89 4.33
CA GLN A 693 -5.57 61.56 4.90
C GLN A 693 -6.33 61.34 6.22
N GLY A 694 -6.38 62.36 7.09
CA GLY A 694 -7.14 62.30 8.34
C GLY A 694 -8.65 62.17 8.15
N PHE A 695 -9.19 62.70 7.04
CA PHE A 695 -10.60 62.52 6.67
C PHE A 695 -10.89 61.06 6.32
N PHE A 696 -10.05 60.45 5.48
CA PHE A 696 -10.22 59.04 5.10
C PHE A 696 -10.03 58.10 6.29
N ALA A 697 -9.03 58.35 7.13
CA ALA A 697 -8.83 57.61 8.37
C ALA A 697 -10.07 57.71 9.27
N GLY A 698 -10.63 58.92 9.45
CA GLY A 698 -11.85 59.13 10.22
C GLY A 698 -13.07 58.40 9.65
N GLN A 699 -13.22 58.32 8.32
CA GLN A 699 -14.32 57.60 7.68
C GLN A 699 -14.18 56.09 7.85
N VAL A 700 -12.98 55.53 7.67
CA VAL A 700 -12.75 54.10 7.91
C VAL A 700 -12.94 53.75 9.39
N MET A 701 -12.54 54.63 10.32
CA MET A 701 -12.85 54.48 11.74
C MET A 701 -14.35 54.52 12.02
N LYS A 702 -15.13 55.35 11.31
CA LYS A 702 -16.59 55.38 11.45
C LYS A 702 -17.26 54.13 10.89
N GLU A 703 -16.84 53.68 9.71
CA GLU A 703 -17.35 52.50 9.02
C GLU A 703 -17.05 51.22 9.82
N SER A 704 -15.86 51.13 10.41
CA SER A 704 -15.45 50.04 11.30
C SER A 704 -16.08 50.13 12.70
N LYS A 705 -16.82 51.19 13.03
CA LYS A 705 -17.36 51.48 14.39
C LYS A 705 -16.26 51.59 15.45
N GLY A 706 -15.17 52.25 15.12
CA GLY A 706 -14.01 52.46 15.97
C GLY A 706 -13.21 51.19 16.24
N LYS A 707 -13.40 50.16 15.41
CA LYS A 707 -12.74 48.87 15.61
C LYS A 707 -11.35 48.85 14.97
N ALA A 708 -11.21 49.42 13.76
CA ALA A 708 -9.97 49.42 12.98
C ALA A 708 -8.73 49.93 13.74
N ASN A 709 -7.64 49.15 13.70
CA ASN A 709 -6.35 49.57 14.25
C ASN A 709 -5.80 50.82 13.53
N PRO A 710 -5.54 51.95 14.23
CA PRO A 710 -5.06 53.18 13.60
C PRO A 710 -3.70 53.07 12.91
N LEU A 711 -2.78 52.23 13.39
CA LEU A 711 -1.44 52.06 12.80
C LEU A 711 -1.52 51.30 11.47
N VAL A 712 -2.23 50.16 11.46
CA VAL A 712 -2.42 49.34 10.26
C VAL A 712 -3.28 50.08 9.23
N LEU A 713 -4.35 50.73 9.70
CA LEU A 713 -5.19 51.59 8.88
C LEU A 713 -4.38 52.68 8.20
N ASN A 714 -3.58 53.44 8.94
CA ASN A 714 -2.82 54.55 8.36
C ASN A 714 -1.77 54.08 7.36
N LYS A 715 -1.18 52.90 7.56
CA LYS A 715 -0.25 52.28 6.60
C LYS A 715 -0.95 51.90 5.29
N ILE A 716 -2.00 51.07 5.37
CA ILE A 716 -2.79 50.64 4.20
C ILE A 716 -3.40 51.84 3.47
N LEU A 717 -3.94 52.81 4.23
CA LEU A 717 -4.56 54.00 3.68
C LEU A 717 -3.55 54.89 2.95
N ALA A 718 -2.34 55.07 3.49
CA ALA A 718 -1.29 55.82 2.82
C ALA A 718 -0.88 55.18 1.48
N ASP A 719 -0.73 53.85 1.47
CA ASP A 719 -0.35 53.10 0.27
C ASP A 719 -1.43 53.23 -0.83
N LYS A 720 -2.72 53.06 -0.49
CA LYS A 720 -3.83 53.18 -1.45
C LYS A 720 -4.11 54.60 -1.93
N LEU A 721 -3.95 55.59 -1.06
CA LEU A 721 -4.14 57.00 -1.43
C LEU A 721 -3.09 57.47 -2.45
N ASN A 722 -1.85 56.99 -2.31
CA ASN A 722 -0.71 57.31 -3.18
C ASN A 722 -0.66 56.49 -4.48
N GLY A 723 -1.60 55.57 -4.69
CA GLY A 723 -1.71 54.80 -5.92
C GLY A 723 -0.80 53.57 -6.00
N GLY A 724 -0.40 53.01 -4.86
CA GLY A 724 0.19 51.66 -4.82
C GLY A 724 -0.82 50.61 -5.29
N ASN A 725 -0.37 49.69 -6.14
CA ASN A 725 -1.15 48.56 -6.68
C ASN A 725 -1.76 47.70 -5.58
#